data_AF-A0A142YFG6-F1
#
_entry.id   AF-A0A142YFG6-F1
#
_cell.length_a   1.000
_cell.length_b   1.000
_cell.length_c   1.000
_cell.angle_alpha   90.00
_cell.angle_beta   90.00
_cell.angle_gamma   90.00
#
_symmetry.space_group_name_H-M   'P 1'
#
loop_
_entity.id
_entity.type
_entity.pdbx_description
1 polymer ?
#
loop_
_entity_poly.entity_id
_entity_poly.type
_entity_poly.pdbx_seq_one_letter_code
_entity_poly.pdbx_strand_id
1 'polypeptide(L)'
;MRTLSRSLLLAVATVGLAASAHAQGPRRAQPQPQPVITMRADGIVQSPAPHQVFQRDANGTAEIPVALDAAVKDAKNVRALVSGGFSPFPVSPPFVDGKLVGVPTGGPYTITVQYEQGNAVQSVPVGPVYVGDLWVLAGQSNMEGVGDLVDVTPPDPRVSALGMDGKWGQAAEPLHWLVDSPDPVHSGDPANRAERSAQQHKTRTKGAGLGLPFAVEMVRATGVPIGLVTAAHGGTSMQQWDPARKGEGGNSLYGSMLRQVQLAGGRVKGVLWYQGESDSSPEGSQIFERVFADFVAAVRNDLGQADLPFYYVQIGRFVTEGDPAGWNRVQEAQRVLPDRLANTAVVSVIDLELDDGIHVGTQGLKRAGARLAKIAQRQLFGQIGASTPTFDRVAVGPNGTLEVKFRGVNLGVSPGVATVAADGTIRQNAASAAASGLQPETHIAGFSIRKGDGSPIPMIFEARVGRSRDSVVLKLTKPVPPGSFLWYGHGYDPYANLTDGADMAVPVFGPIALDPVTQPAAPVAAAPAPAPKPEEKKAEAASVKALIITGDEVGAHDWKATHEALKKILADGGKIAVDVTTTPNKDLTDENLAKYDVLVLNYRDTDKGAPETKWSDANKEAFLKAVRDGGKGLVSYHFSSSAFTSPNWEEYEKALGGWRKQGFHGPPHAFKVKKTDAEHPVSAGLPAEFDHVVDELYQNSMLPEGAVVLATAYSDPEKPKGTGKDEPVIWVNQYGKGRVFSCVLGHDVAALNDPHVAPWLRRGTIWAATGKVE
;
A
#
# COMPACT_ATOMS: atom_id res chain seq x y z
N MET A 1 22.23 -45.32 34.75
CA MET A 1 23.14 -46.36 35.28
C MET A 1 23.03 -47.60 34.39
N ARG A 2 24.18 -47.98 33.77
CA ARG A 2 24.59 -49.28 33.18
C ARG A 2 23.70 -49.94 32.10
N THR A 3 23.99 -49.86 30.79
CA THR A 3 25.06 -50.47 29.93
C THR A 3 24.93 -51.96 29.61
N LEU A 4 25.00 -52.32 28.31
CA LEU A 4 25.75 -53.41 27.63
C LEU A 4 25.05 -53.66 26.25
N SER A 5 25.57 -53.41 25.04
CA SER A 5 26.85 -53.59 24.32
C SER A 5 27.00 -54.93 23.56
N ARG A 6 27.01 -54.79 22.21
CA ARG A 6 27.76 -55.52 21.14
C ARG A 6 27.49 -57.00 20.79
N SER A 7 27.27 -57.25 19.48
CA SER A 7 28.16 -57.97 18.50
C SER A 7 27.36 -58.26 17.20
N LEU A 8 27.69 -57.67 16.04
CA LEU A 8 28.70 -58.03 15.01
C LEU A 8 28.43 -59.34 14.24
N LEU A 9 28.14 -59.26 12.93
CA LEU A 9 28.63 -60.23 11.93
C LEU A 9 28.77 -59.57 10.53
N LEU A 10 29.97 -59.76 9.97
CA LEU A 10 30.50 -59.57 8.59
C LEU A 10 29.86 -60.62 7.63
N ALA A 11 29.91 -60.65 6.29
CA ALA A 11 30.64 -59.93 5.23
C ALA A 11 30.04 -60.31 3.83
N VAL A 12 29.98 -59.31 2.93
CA VAL A 12 30.50 -59.26 1.53
C VAL A 12 30.08 -60.30 0.46
N ALA A 13 29.49 -59.81 -0.64
CA ALA A 13 29.96 -60.08 -2.02
C ALA A 13 29.54 -58.97 -3.01
N THR A 14 30.54 -58.45 -3.72
CA THR A 14 30.62 -57.39 -4.74
C THR A 14 30.10 -57.79 -6.12
N VAL A 15 29.56 -56.82 -6.90
CA VAL A 15 30.00 -56.45 -8.28
C VAL A 15 29.58 -54.99 -8.52
N GLY A 16 30.52 -54.13 -8.92
CA GLY A 16 30.26 -52.72 -9.23
C GLY A 16 30.20 -52.43 -10.73
N LEU A 17 29.71 -51.23 -11.09
CA LEU A 17 30.22 -50.38 -12.17
C LEU A 17 29.48 -49.03 -12.20
N ALA A 18 30.28 -47.97 -12.04
CA ALA A 18 30.15 -46.60 -12.56
C ALA A 18 28.78 -45.88 -12.54
N ALA A 19 28.70 -44.84 -11.70
CA ALA A 19 27.85 -43.67 -11.97
C ALA A 19 28.66 -42.38 -11.73
N SER A 20 28.68 -41.58 -12.78
CA SER A 20 29.47 -40.39 -13.08
C SER A 20 29.35 -39.27 -12.05
N ALA A 21 30.50 -38.79 -11.59
CA ALA A 21 30.64 -37.51 -10.92
C ALA A 21 30.22 -36.38 -11.88
N HIS A 22 29.14 -35.68 -11.55
CA HIS A 22 28.83 -34.39 -12.16
C HIS A 22 29.72 -33.33 -11.51
N ALA A 23 30.77 -32.96 -12.22
CA ALA A 23 31.59 -31.80 -11.93
C ALA A 23 30.69 -30.55 -11.87
N GLN A 24 30.55 -29.97 -10.69
CA GLN A 24 30.06 -28.59 -10.56
C GLN A 24 31.12 -27.68 -11.19
N GLY A 25 30.77 -27.05 -12.32
CA GLY A 25 31.60 -26.04 -12.95
C GLY A 25 31.94 -24.89 -12.00
N PRO A 26 33.01 -24.13 -12.27
CA PRO A 26 33.46 -23.08 -11.38
C PRO A 26 32.35 -22.05 -11.20
N ARG A 27 31.88 -21.89 -9.96
CA ARG A 27 31.02 -20.76 -9.57
C ARG A 27 31.76 -19.49 -9.98
N ARG A 28 31.22 -18.75 -10.94
CA ARG A 28 31.62 -17.35 -11.18
C ARG A 28 31.47 -16.63 -9.84
N ALA A 29 32.59 -16.25 -9.25
CA ALA A 29 32.60 -15.33 -8.12
C ALA A 29 31.78 -14.11 -8.53
N GLN A 30 30.73 -13.80 -7.76
CA GLN A 30 30.08 -12.50 -7.87
C GLN A 30 31.17 -11.44 -7.66
N PRO A 31 31.18 -10.35 -8.46
CA PRO A 31 32.13 -9.27 -8.22
C PRO A 31 31.91 -8.76 -6.79
N GLN A 32 32.94 -8.89 -5.96
CA GLN A 32 32.98 -8.26 -4.64
C GLN A 32 32.72 -6.76 -4.85
N PRO A 33 31.71 -6.16 -4.21
CA PRO A 33 31.55 -4.72 -4.27
C PRO A 33 32.85 -4.08 -3.74
N GLN A 34 33.39 -3.14 -4.52
CA GLN A 34 34.55 -2.34 -4.11
C GLN A 34 34.31 -1.81 -2.69
N PRO A 35 35.28 -1.92 -1.75
CA PRO A 35 35.09 -1.43 -0.41
C PRO A 35 34.83 0.08 -0.45
N VAL A 36 33.69 0.51 0.09
CA VAL A 36 33.39 1.93 0.29
C VAL A 36 34.35 2.42 1.37
N ILE A 37 35.34 3.22 0.99
CA ILE A 37 36.36 3.72 1.92
C ILE A 37 35.68 4.69 2.88
N THR A 38 35.58 4.31 4.16
CA THR A 38 35.14 5.22 5.23
C THR A 38 36.23 6.26 5.48
N MET A 39 35.95 7.52 5.13
CA MET A 39 36.80 8.66 5.47
C MET A 39 36.25 9.31 6.72
N ARG A 40 36.97 9.17 7.83
CA ARG A 40 36.56 9.71 9.13
C ARG A 40 37.06 11.14 9.29
N ALA A 41 36.19 11.99 9.82
CA ALA A 41 36.63 13.19 10.51
C ALA A 41 37.54 12.77 11.66
N ASP A 42 38.62 13.50 11.86
CA ASP A 42 39.53 13.50 13.01
C ASP A 42 38.85 13.92 14.34
N GLY A 43 37.54 13.71 14.47
CA GLY A 43 36.70 14.22 15.55
C GLY A 43 36.32 15.70 15.40
N ILE A 44 36.84 16.40 14.40
CA ILE A 44 36.62 17.84 14.21
C ILE A 44 35.29 18.13 13.50
N VAL A 45 34.89 17.34 12.51
CA VAL A 45 33.60 17.50 11.84
C VAL A 45 32.57 16.61 12.56
N GLN A 46 31.64 17.25 13.27
CA GLN A 46 30.55 16.60 14.03
C GLN A 46 29.34 16.26 13.14
N SER A 47 29.11 17.05 12.09
CA SER A 47 28.15 16.74 11.02
C SER A 47 28.65 17.29 9.69
N PRO A 48 28.49 16.59 8.56
CA PRO A 48 27.96 15.23 8.46
C PRO A 48 28.89 14.19 9.11
N ALA A 49 28.36 13.01 9.45
CA ALA A 49 29.12 11.85 9.90
C ALA A 49 29.22 10.77 8.79
N PRO A 50 30.24 9.91 8.79
CA PRO A 50 30.28 8.76 7.89
C PRO A 50 29.03 7.87 8.05
N HIS A 51 28.50 7.38 6.93
CA HIS A 51 27.24 6.65 6.80
C HIS A 51 25.96 7.43 7.18
N GLN A 52 26.05 8.73 7.46
CA GLN A 52 24.86 9.52 7.76
C GLN A 52 23.95 9.64 6.53
N VAL A 53 22.65 9.41 6.75
CA VAL A 53 21.61 9.61 5.75
C VAL A 53 20.83 10.86 6.13
N PHE A 54 20.69 11.79 5.19
CA PHE A 54 19.85 12.99 5.35
C PHE A 54 18.51 12.76 4.66
N GLN A 55 17.40 13.01 5.37
CA GLN A 55 16.05 12.87 4.84
C GLN A 55 15.85 13.85 3.67
N ARG A 56 15.57 13.31 2.49
CA ARG A 56 15.22 14.11 1.31
C ARG A 56 13.86 14.80 1.47
N ASP A 57 13.72 15.95 0.84
CA ASP A 57 12.50 16.72 0.69
C ASP A 57 11.66 16.25 -0.52
N ALA A 58 10.56 16.95 -0.78
CA ALA A 58 9.67 16.65 -1.90
C ALA A 58 10.33 16.83 -3.28
N ASN A 59 11.41 17.61 -3.37
CA ASN A 59 12.18 17.81 -4.61
C ASN A 59 13.28 16.75 -4.78
N GLY A 60 13.38 15.79 -3.85
CA GLY A 60 14.42 14.77 -3.88
C GLY A 60 15.81 15.32 -3.54
N THR A 61 15.89 16.37 -2.72
CA THR A 61 17.14 16.95 -2.25
C THR A 61 17.19 17.07 -0.72
N ALA A 62 18.33 17.35 -0.12
CA ALA A 62 18.44 17.64 1.30
C ALA A 62 19.43 18.77 1.59
N GLU A 63 19.25 19.39 2.75
CA GLU A 63 20.28 20.21 3.39
C GLU A 63 21.23 19.33 4.19
N ILE A 64 22.53 19.53 4.02
CA ILE A 64 23.57 18.87 4.82
C ILE A 64 24.27 19.92 5.68
N PRO A 65 23.99 20.00 6.99
CA PRO A 65 24.68 20.92 7.89
C PRO A 65 26.15 20.49 8.09
N VAL A 66 27.01 21.50 8.21
CA VAL A 66 28.41 21.34 8.59
C VAL A 66 28.58 21.90 9.99
N ALA A 67 28.76 20.99 10.94
CA ALA A 67 29.02 21.33 12.33
C ALA A 67 30.46 20.95 12.69
N LEU A 68 31.21 21.90 13.22
CA LEU A 68 32.57 21.69 13.68
C LEU A 68 32.62 21.56 15.21
N ASP A 69 33.62 20.84 15.70
CA ASP A 69 33.89 20.66 17.11
C ASP A 69 34.29 21.98 17.79
N ALA A 70 33.99 22.10 19.09
CA ALA A 70 34.34 23.27 19.87
C ALA A 70 35.86 23.55 19.91
N ALA A 71 36.69 22.53 19.70
CA ALA A 71 38.15 22.65 19.60
C ALA A 71 38.61 23.53 18.41
N VAL A 72 37.77 23.71 17.39
CA VAL A 72 38.03 24.57 16.22
C VAL A 72 37.02 25.71 16.11
N LYS A 73 36.44 26.16 17.23
CA LYS A 73 35.45 27.26 17.26
C LYS A 73 35.94 28.58 16.62
N ASP A 74 37.25 28.80 16.57
CA ASP A 74 37.87 30.00 15.99
C ASP A 74 38.20 29.82 14.49
N ALA A 75 37.75 28.72 13.87
CA ALA A 75 37.92 28.46 12.45
C ALA A 75 37.27 29.56 11.60
N LYS A 76 37.99 29.98 10.55
CA LYS A 76 37.53 31.00 9.60
C LYS A 76 37.35 30.41 8.21
N ASN A 77 36.62 31.12 7.36
CA ASN A 77 36.43 30.76 5.94
C ASN A 77 35.98 29.31 5.73
N VAL A 78 35.08 28.82 6.59
CA VAL A 78 34.54 27.46 6.48
C VAL A 78 33.80 27.30 5.15
N ARG A 79 34.13 26.23 4.42
CA ARG A 79 33.51 25.84 3.15
C ARG A 79 33.30 24.34 3.12
N ALA A 80 32.31 23.88 2.36
CA ALA A 80 32.13 22.47 2.08
C ALA A 80 31.95 22.22 0.60
N LEU A 81 32.52 21.12 0.13
CA LEU A 81 32.48 20.68 -1.25
C LEU A 81 31.93 19.26 -1.30
N VAL A 82 31.02 19.01 -2.24
CA VAL A 82 30.46 17.68 -2.48
C VAL A 82 31.19 17.05 -3.66
N SER A 83 31.58 15.79 -3.49
CA SER A 83 32.11 14.95 -4.57
C SER A 83 31.47 13.56 -4.50
N GLY A 84 31.51 12.82 -5.61
CA GLY A 84 30.79 11.55 -5.74
C GLY A 84 29.31 11.71 -6.08
N GLY A 85 28.53 10.65 -5.88
CA GLY A 85 27.15 10.52 -6.37
C GLY A 85 27.06 10.12 -7.84
N PHE A 86 26.14 9.21 -8.18
CA PHE A 86 25.90 8.69 -9.53
C PHE A 86 25.17 9.69 -10.46
N SER A 87 25.38 11.00 -10.29
CA SER A 87 24.75 12.01 -11.15
C SER A 87 25.58 12.24 -12.41
N PRO A 88 24.98 12.23 -13.62
CA PRO A 88 25.68 12.55 -14.87
C PRO A 88 26.03 14.05 -15.00
N PHE A 89 25.58 14.89 -14.07
CA PHE A 89 25.89 16.32 -14.03
C PHE A 89 26.77 16.64 -12.81
N PRO A 90 27.79 17.52 -12.95
CA PRO A 90 28.56 17.98 -11.80
C PRO A 90 27.62 18.66 -10.81
N VAL A 91 27.47 18.05 -9.63
CA VAL A 91 26.68 18.65 -8.54
C VAL A 91 27.61 19.58 -7.78
N SER A 92 27.30 20.87 -7.76
CA SER A 92 28.01 21.85 -6.94
C SER A 92 27.01 22.60 -6.05
N PRO A 93 26.44 21.92 -5.02
CA PRO A 93 25.46 22.54 -4.13
C PRO A 93 26.09 23.76 -3.46
N PRO A 94 25.38 24.90 -3.36
CA PRO A 94 25.91 26.07 -2.67
C PRO A 94 26.06 25.78 -1.18
N PHE A 95 27.15 26.29 -0.61
CA PHE A 95 27.37 26.30 0.84
C PHE A 95 26.91 27.64 1.41
N VAL A 96 25.79 27.65 2.13
CA VAL A 96 25.12 28.84 2.65
C VAL A 96 24.82 28.61 4.13
N ASP A 97 25.17 29.59 4.97
CA ASP A 97 24.87 29.59 6.41
C ASP A 97 25.24 28.28 7.13
N GLY A 98 26.43 27.74 6.80
CA GLY A 98 26.94 26.52 7.41
C GLY A 98 26.34 25.22 6.85
N LYS A 99 25.60 25.27 5.73
CA LYS A 99 24.94 24.10 5.15
C LYS A 99 25.19 23.98 3.65
N LEU A 100 25.29 22.76 3.15
CA LEU A 100 25.13 22.47 1.73
C LEU A 100 23.64 22.39 1.42
N VAL A 101 23.15 23.21 0.50
CA VAL A 101 21.72 23.31 0.18
C VAL A 101 21.42 22.64 -1.16
N GLY A 102 20.39 21.80 -1.22
CA GLY A 102 19.95 21.16 -2.45
C GLY A 102 20.82 19.99 -2.89
N VAL A 103 21.40 19.23 -1.95
CA VAL A 103 22.17 18.02 -2.28
C VAL A 103 21.20 16.94 -2.78
N PRO A 104 21.36 16.40 -3.99
CA PRO A 104 20.38 15.49 -4.58
C PRO A 104 20.38 14.11 -3.91
N THR A 105 19.23 13.43 -3.97
CA THR A 105 19.06 12.04 -3.53
C THR A 105 20.13 11.14 -4.13
N GLY A 106 20.75 10.29 -3.30
CA GLY A 106 21.78 9.35 -3.73
C GLY A 106 23.02 9.38 -2.84
N GLY A 107 24.16 9.15 -3.48
CA GLY A 107 25.45 8.88 -2.85
C GLY A 107 26.08 7.60 -3.42
N PRO A 108 27.20 7.12 -2.87
CA PRO A 108 27.91 7.71 -1.74
C PRO A 108 28.53 9.07 -2.14
N TYR A 109 28.29 10.08 -1.30
CA TYR A 109 28.98 11.36 -1.38
C TYR A 109 30.19 11.38 -0.45
N THR A 110 31.21 12.13 -0.85
CA THR A 110 32.28 12.59 0.03
C THR A 110 32.13 14.10 0.19
N ILE A 111 31.96 14.54 1.43
CA ILE A 111 31.84 15.94 1.82
C ILE A 111 33.20 16.40 2.33
N THR A 112 33.89 17.26 1.58
CA THR A 112 35.17 17.83 2.00
C THR A 112 34.93 19.16 2.69
N VAL A 113 35.17 19.22 3.99
CA VAL A 113 35.07 20.44 4.79
C VAL A 113 36.44 21.11 4.83
N GLN A 114 36.51 22.36 4.41
CA GLN A 114 37.71 23.19 4.44
C GLN A 114 37.52 24.34 5.41
N TYR A 115 38.55 24.62 6.21
CA TYR A 115 38.54 25.75 7.13
C TYR A 115 39.95 26.26 7.40
N GLU A 116 40.08 27.52 7.81
CA GLU A 116 41.34 28.12 8.21
C GLU A 116 41.48 28.09 9.73
N GLN A 117 42.64 27.62 10.22
CA GLN A 117 43.01 27.71 11.63
C GLN A 117 44.47 28.16 11.73
N GLY A 118 44.70 29.30 12.37
CA GLY A 118 45.99 29.98 12.31
C GLY A 118 46.32 30.42 10.87
N ASN A 119 47.50 30.02 10.37
CA ASN A 119 47.95 30.30 8.99
C ASN A 119 47.83 29.09 8.05
N ALA A 120 47.14 28.02 8.46
CA ALA A 120 46.99 26.80 7.68
C ALA A 120 45.53 26.58 7.27
N VAL A 121 45.34 26.14 6.03
CA VAL A 121 44.06 25.63 5.53
C VAL A 121 44.00 24.14 5.85
N GLN A 122 42.98 23.74 6.59
CA GLN A 122 42.66 22.35 6.88
C GLN A 122 41.62 21.85 5.88
N SER A 123 41.68 20.56 5.56
CA SER A 123 40.75 19.91 4.63
C SER A 123 40.41 18.51 5.13
N VAL A 124 39.17 18.32 5.57
CA VAL A 124 38.70 17.09 6.21
C VAL A 124 37.64 16.44 5.32
N PRO A 125 37.93 15.29 4.67
CA PRO A 125 36.94 14.55 3.92
C PRO A 125 36.09 13.68 4.85
N VAL A 126 34.77 13.73 4.68
CA VAL A 126 33.80 12.89 5.36
C VAL A 126 33.02 12.07 4.35
N GLY A 127 33.01 10.74 4.50
CA GLY A 127 32.24 9.87 3.63
C GLY A 127 32.26 8.40 4.05
N PRO A 128 31.32 7.58 3.55
CA PRO A 128 30.25 7.96 2.63
C PRO A 128 29.13 8.74 3.33
N VAL A 129 28.49 9.68 2.65
CA VAL A 129 27.27 10.39 3.11
C VAL A 129 26.16 10.16 2.08
N TYR A 130 24.91 10.08 2.53
CA TYR A 130 23.77 9.80 1.65
C TYR A 130 22.64 10.82 1.83
N VAL A 131 21.88 11.02 0.77
CA VAL A 131 20.58 11.69 0.81
C VAL A 131 19.52 10.66 0.41
N GLY A 132 18.54 10.43 1.28
CA GLY A 132 17.64 9.28 1.16
C GLY A 132 16.41 9.37 2.05
N ASP A 133 15.80 8.22 2.35
CA ASP A 133 14.61 8.12 3.20
C ASP A 133 14.96 7.53 4.58
N LEU A 134 14.54 8.21 5.65
CA LEU A 134 14.74 7.81 7.04
C LEU A 134 13.52 7.08 7.60
N TRP A 135 13.73 5.95 8.26
CA TRP A 135 12.68 5.10 8.81
C TRP A 135 12.95 4.79 10.28
N VAL A 136 11.98 5.10 11.15
CA VAL A 136 12.07 4.77 12.57
C VAL A 136 11.67 3.31 12.80
N LEU A 137 12.44 2.59 13.59
CA LEU A 137 12.18 1.21 14.00
C LEU A 137 11.87 1.18 15.50
N ALA A 138 10.58 1.17 15.85
CA ALA A 138 10.10 1.24 17.23
C ALA A 138 9.05 0.16 17.56
N GLY A 139 8.87 -0.11 18.85
CA GLY A 139 8.03 -1.20 19.35
C GLY A 139 8.79 -2.11 20.31
N GLN A 140 8.44 -3.39 20.33
CA GLN A 140 9.01 -4.38 21.26
C GLN A 140 9.95 -5.39 20.58
N SER A 141 10.08 -6.59 21.17
CA SER A 141 11.12 -7.59 20.85
C SER A 141 11.12 -8.02 19.39
N ASN A 142 9.94 -8.22 18.78
CA ASN A 142 9.86 -8.57 17.36
C ASN A 142 10.28 -7.42 16.41
N MET A 143 10.22 -6.13 16.84
CA MET A 143 10.86 -5.03 16.12
C MET A 143 12.37 -4.94 16.41
N GLU A 144 12.75 -5.08 17.69
CA GLU A 144 14.14 -5.04 18.16
C GLU A 144 15.03 -6.06 17.43
N GLY A 145 14.43 -7.21 17.11
CA GLY A 145 15.13 -8.32 16.48
C GLY A 145 15.53 -9.36 17.50
N VAL A 146 14.92 -10.53 17.40
CA VAL A 146 15.08 -11.67 18.31
C VAL A 146 15.26 -12.99 17.57
N GLY A 147 15.27 -12.94 16.23
CA GLY A 147 15.60 -14.09 15.40
C GLY A 147 17.07 -14.47 15.53
N ASP A 148 17.37 -15.74 15.33
CA ASP A 148 18.75 -16.25 15.28
C ASP A 148 19.60 -15.54 14.22
N LEU A 149 20.87 -15.25 14.54
CA LEU A 149 21.84 -14.62 13.64
C LEU A 149 22.41 -15.63 12.62
N VAL A 150 21.51 -16.36 11.97
CA VAL A 150 21.79 -17.37 10.95
C VAL A 150 20.95 -17.05 9.72
N ASP A 151 21.58 -17.04 8.55
CA ASP A 151 20.93 -16.69 7.27
C ASP A 151 20.16 -15.34 7.30
N VAL A 152 20.75 -14.37 7.97
CA VAL A 152 20.24 -12.99 8.01
C VAL A 152 20.33 -12.32 6.64
N THR A 153 19.54 -11.27 6.42
CA THR A 153 19.65 -10.45 5.20
C THR A 153 21.05 -9.84 5.09
N PRO A 154 21.76 -10.02 3.96
CA PRO A 154 23.06 -9.37 3.77
C PRO A 154 22.94 -7.84 3.76
N PRO A 155 23.90 -7.11 4.36
CA PRO A 155 23.96 -5.66 4.27
C PRO A 155 24.01 -5.15 2.82
N ASP A 156 23.34 -4.02 2.53
CA ASP A 156 23.50 -3.25 1.30
C ASP A 156 24.29 -1.96 1.60
N PRO A 157 25.27 -1.55 0.78
CA PRO A 157 26.08 -0.35 1.03
C PRO A 157 25.28 0.96 1.09
N ARG A 158 24.07 0.99 0.53
CA ARG A 158 23.15 2.15 0.54
C ARG A 158 22.19 2.14 1.73
N VAL A 159 22.27 1.13 2.60
CA VAL A 159 21.49 1.06 3.84
C VAL A 159 22.42 1.35 5.01
N SER A 160 22.08 2.39 5.76
CA SER A 160 22.78 2.78 6.98
C SER A 160 21.83 2.78 8.16
N ALA A 161 22.36 2.71 9.37
CA ALA A 161 21.59 2.78 10.60
C ALA A 161 22.21 3.82 11.55
N LEU A 162 21.35 4.62 12.17
CA LEU A 162 21.65 5.32 13.40
C LEU A 162 21.40 4.33 14.54
N GLY A 163 22.48 3.79 15.09
CA GLY A 163 22.42 2.78 16.13
C GLY A 163 21.92 3.33 17.47
N MET A 164 21.65 2.42 18.41
CA MET A 164 21.19 2.76 19.76
C MET A 164 22.19 3.67 20.49
N ASP A 165 23.48 3.60 20.16
CA ASP A 165 24.55 4.45 20.70
C ASP A 165 24.57 5.88 20.12
N GLY A 166 23.66 6.19 19.20
CA GLY A 166 23.54 7.48 18.53
C GLY A 166 24.56 7.71 17.43
N LYS A 167 25.24 6.67 16.92
CA LYS A 167 26.21 6.78 15.83
C LYS A 167 25.70 6.15 14.54
N TRP A 168 26.08 6.77 13.43
CA TRP A 168 25.80 6.25 12.09
C TRP A 168 26.83 5.18 11.69
N GLY A 169 26.34 4.13 11.04
CA GLY A 169 27.15 3.08 10.44
C GLY A 169 26.41 2.37 9.30
N GLN A 170 27.11 1.55 8.53
CA GLN A 170 26.44 0.65 7.60
C GLN A 170 25.51 -0.30 8.39
N ALA A 171 24.28 -0.46 7.94
CA ALA A 171 23.32 -1.30 8.65
C ALA A 171 23.72 -2.78 8.52
N ALA A 172 23.84 -3.44 9.67
CA ALA A 172 24.07 -4.88 9.78
C ALA A 172 23.36 -5.41 11.02
N GLU A 173 22.90 -6.66 10.98
CA GLU A 173 22.28 -7.29 12.14
C GLU A 173 23.33 -7.64 13.22
N PRO A 174 22.97 -7.57 14.52
CA PRO A 174 21.77 -6.96 15.08
C PRO A 174 21.73 -5.43 14.92
N LEU A 175 20.56 -4.88 14.58
CA LEU A 175 20.37 -3.41 14.56
C LEU A 175 20.27 -2.79 15.96
N HIS A 176 19.51 -3.40 16.87
CA HIS A 176 19.26 -2.84 18.19
C HIS A 176 20.20 -3.41 19.25
N TRP A 177 21.26 -2.66 19.55
CA TRP A 177 22.15 -2.91 20.69
C TRP A 177 21.73 -2.09 21.90
N LEU A 178 20.70 -2.54 22.63
CA LEU A 178 20.15 -1.80 23.78
C LEU A 178 21.22 -1.42 24.82
N VAL A 179 22.18 -2.32 25.06
CA VAL A 179 23.29 -2.12 26.01
C VAL A 179 24.22 -0.99 25.60
N ASP A 180 24.28 -0.63 24.31
CA ASP A 180 25.14 0.45 23.82
C ASP A 180 24.47 1.82 23.93
N SER A 181 23.17 1.86 24.24
CA SER A 181 22.43 3.10 24.37
C SER A 181 22.99 3.99 25.50
N PRO A 182 23.08 5.31 25.28
CA PRO A 182 23.35 6.25 26.37
C PRO A 182 22.17 6.36 27.34
N ASP A 183 20.97 5.95 26.92
CA ASP A 183 19.72 6.17 27.64
C ASP A 183 19.46 5.06 28.67
N PRO A 184 19.32 5.40 29.98
CA PRO A 184 19.12 4.42 31.04
C PRO A 184 17.90 3.52 30.86
N VAL A 185 16.86 4.01 30.18
CA VAL A 185 15.66 3.21 29.89
C VAL A 185 15.98 1.97 29.05
N HIS A 186 17.06 1.98 28.27
CA HIS A 186 17.51 0.83 27.47
C HIS A 186 18.72 0.14 28.10
N SER A 187 19.75 0.91 28.47
CA SER A 187 21.01 0.30 28.89
C SER A 187 20.99 -0.15 30.35
N GLY A 188 20.10 0.36 31.20
CA GLY A 188 20.17 0.19 32.64
C GLY A 188 21.37 0.93 33.24
N ASP A 189 22.00 0.33 34.26
CA ASP A 189 23.11 0.94 35.02
C ASP A 189 24.32 1.29 34.12
N PRO A 190 24.72 2.58 34.04
CA PRO A 190 25.86 2.99 33.24
C PRO A 190 27.21 2.48 33.77
N ALA A 191 27.33 2.16 35.07
CA ALA A 191 28.59 1.78 35.69
C ALA A 191 29.17 0.46 35.14
N ASN A 192 28.30 -0.49 34.79
CA ASN A 192 28.68 -1.80 34.24
C ASN A 192 28.40 -1.92 32.73
N ARG A 193 27.97 -0.83 32.08
CA ARG A 193 27.51 -0.85 30.67
C ARG A 193 28.60 -1.30 29.71
N ALA A 194 29.82 -0.79 29.87
CA ALA A 194 30.93 -1.12 28.96
C ALA A 194 31.29 -2.62 28.99
N GLU A 195 31.30 -3.21 30.19
CA GLU A 195 31.55 -4.65 30.36
C GLU A 195 30.43 -5.48 29.74
N ARG A 196 29.16 -5.14 30.01
CA ARG A 196 28.01 -5.84 29.42
C ARG A 196 27.97 -5.70 27.90
N SER A 197 28.28 -4.53 27.37
CA SER A 197 28.38 -4.28 25.92
C SER A 197 29.43 -5.20 25.30
N ALA A 198 30.68 -5.17 25.81
CA ALA A 198 31.75 -6.03 25.31
C ALA A 198 31.39 -7.52 25.36
N GLN A 199 30.72 -7.95 26.43
CA GLN A 199 30.26 -9.32 26.57
C GLN A 199 29.16 -9.68 25.56
N GLN A 200 28.14 -8.83 25.39
CA GLN A 200 27.06 -9.07 24.43
C GLN A 200 27.57 -9.10 22.99
N HIS A 201 28.45 -8.17 22.59
CA HIS A 201 29.08 -8.17 21.27
C HIS A 201 29.88 -9.45 20.98
N LYS A 202 30.38 -10.12 22.02
CA LYS A 202 31.11 -11.40 21.90
C LYS A 202 30.18 -12.62 21.84
N THR A 203 29.05 -12.60 22.55
CA THR A 203 28.27 -13.83 22.81
C THR A 203 26.87 -13.83 22.21
N ARG A 204 26.37 -12.72 21.67
CA ARG A 204 24.99 -12.63 21.18
C ARG A 204 24.79 -13.51 19.94
N THR A 205 23.78 -14.39 20.00
CA THR A 205 23.41 -15.32 18.92
C THR A 205 22.06 -14.99 18.28
N LYS A 206 21.29 -14.09 18.88
CA LYS A 206 19.98 -13.61 18.42
C LYS A 206 20.01 -12.11 18.19
N GLY A 207 19.23 -11.61 17.25
CA GLY A 207 19.21 -10.17 16.95
C GLY A 207 18.73 -9.82 15.55
N ALA A 208 18.42 -10.81 14.71
CA ALA A 208 17.88 -10.56 13.39
C ALA A 208 16.49 -9.92 13.51
N GLY A 209 16.25 -8.83 12.79
CA GLY A 209 15.00 -8.08 12.82
C GLY A 209 14.34 -7.95 11.44
N LEU A 210 13.23 -7.22 11.38
CA LEU A 210 12.53 -6.91 10.12
C LEU A 210 13.05 -5.63 9.44
N GLY A 211 13.84 -4.81 10.15
CA GLY A 211 14.29 -3.49 9.70
C GLY A 211 15.27 -3.53 8.52
N LEU A 212 16.32 -4.37 8.61
CA LEU A 212 17.28 -4.52 7.51
C LEU A 212 16.64 -5.16 6.26
N PRO A 213 15.86 -6.26 6.36
CA PRO A 213 15.10 -6.79 5.23
C PRO A 213 14.20 -5.74 4.57
N PHE A 214 13.46 -4.95 5.37
CA PHE A 214 12.64 -3.85 4.86
C PHE A 214 13.47 -2.85 4.05
N ALA A 215 14.57 -2.37 4.61
CA ALA A 215 15.39 -1.34 3.97
C ALA A 215 16.04 -1.84 2.68
N VAL A 216 16.54 -3.08 2.66
CA VAL A 216 17.12 -3.69 1.46
C VAL A 216 16.06 -3.83 0.36
N GLU A 217 14.84 -4.25 0.69
CA GLU A 217 13.74 -4.31 -0.28
C GLU A 217 13.33 -2.93 -0.80
N MET A 218 13.31 -1.90 0.06
CA MET A 218 13.05 -0.52 -0.34
C MET A 218 14.14 0.02 -1.28
N VAL A 219 15.42 -0.22 -0.98
CA VAL A 219 16.54 0.15 -1.84
C VAL A 219 16.44 -0.58 -3.19
N ARG A 220 16.12 -1.87 -3.20
CA ARG A 220 15.93 -2.65 -4.44
C ARG A 220 14.82 -2.08 -5.31
N ALA A 221 13.70 -1.71 -4.70
CA ALA A 221 12.53 -1.20 -5.43
C ALA A 221 12.72 0.23 -5.94
N THR A 222 13.43 1.08 -5.20
CA THR A 222 13.45 2.53 -5.46
C THR A 222 14.81 3.07 -5.89
N GLY A 223 15.90 2.36 -5.62
CA GLY A 223 17.27 2.84 -5.75
C GLY A 223 17.68 3.91 -4.72
N VAL A 224 16.77 4.35 -3.86
CA VAL A 224 16.98 5.43 -2.89
C VAL A 224 17.71 4.88 -1.65
N PRO A 225 18.79 5.51 -1.17
CA PRO A 225 19.44 5.13 0.08
C PRO A 225 18.47 5.19 1.28
N ILE A 226 18.64 4.27 2.23
CA ILE A 226 17.77 4.16 3.41
C ILE A 226 18.60 4.34 4.69
N GLY A 227 18.10 5.19 5.59
CA GLY A 227 18.60 5.31 6.96
C GLY A 227 17.61 4.73 7.97
N LEU A 228 18.05 3.77 8.77
CA LEU A 228 17.27 3.16 9.84
C LEU A 228 17.55 3.87 11.17
N VAL A 229 16.52 4.34 11.86
CA VAL A 229 16.63 4.98 13.18
C VAL A 229 16.13 4.02 14.24
N THR A 230 17.04 3.43 15.02
CA THR A 230 16.71 2.35 15.96
C THR A 230 16.17 2.89 17.28
N ALA A 231 14.99 2.43 17.71
CA ALA A 231 14.37 2.86 18.98
C ALA A 231 13.60 1.77 19.74
N ALA A 232 13.42 0.56 19.20
CA ALA A 232 12.65 -0.51 19.82
C ALA A 232 13.28 -1.06 21.12
N HIS A 233 12.44 -1.62 22.00
CA HIS A 233 12.84 -2.26 23.27
C HIS A 233 11.88 -3.41 23.63
N GLY A 234 12.40 -4.63 23.72
CA GLY A 234 11.69 -5.85 24.08
C GLY A 234 10.96 -5.87 25.43
N GLY A 235 9.84 -6.58 25.48
CA GLY A 235 9.05 -6.76 26.70
C GLY A 235 8.29 -5.51 27.17
N THR A 236 8.07 -4.54 26.29
CA THR A 236 7.42 -3.27 26.62
C THR A 236 5.95 -3.24 26.20
N SER A 237 5.09 -2.68 27.07
CA SER A 237 3.68 -2.39 26.76
C SER A 237 3.49 -0.97 26.23
N MET A 238 2.33 -0.67 25.65
CA MET A 238 1.99 0.69 25.20
C MET A 238 2.04 1.73 26.32
N GLN A 239 1.82 1.33 27.57
CA GLN A 239 1.91 2.22 28.74
C GLN A 239 3.36 2.70 29.00
N GLN A 240 4.35 1.88 28.68
CA GLN A 240 5.77 2.28 28.80
C GLN A 240 6.20 3.25 27.68
N TRP A 241 5.42 3.29 26.60
CA TRP A 241 5.57 4.20 25.46
C TRP A 241 4.76 5.50 25.61
N ASP A 242 4.28 5.81 26.81
CA ASP A 242 3.44 6.98 27.10
C ASP A 242 4.08 8.32 26.65
N PRO A 243 3.47 9.04 25.68
CA PRO A 243 3.95 10.34 25.23
C PRO A 243 4.02 11.41 26.31
N ALA A 244 3.24 11.30 27.40
CA ALA A 244 3.31 12.23 28.52
C ALA A 244 4.68 12.22 29.20
N ARG A 245 5.43 11.12 29.07
CA ARG A 245 6.76 10.94 29.65
C ARG A 245 7.90 11.47 28.77
N LYS A 246 7.60 12.19 27.67
CA LYS A 246 8.62 12.76 26.78
C LYS A 246 9.63 13.67 27.49
N GLY A 247 9.20 14.37 28.54
CA GLY A 247 10.05 15.25 29.34
C GLY A 247 11.12 14.51 30.16
N GLU A 248 11.00 13.19 30.31
CA GLU A 248 11.99 12.37 31.03
C GLU A 248 13.23 12.03 30.18
N GLY A 249 13.24 12.40 28.89
CA GLY A 249 14.37 12.17 27.99
C GLY A 249 14.74 10.69 27.89
N GLY A 250 16.02 10.37 28.06
CA GLY A 250 16.55 9.00 28.04
C GLY A 250 16.04 8.07 29.15
N ASN A 251 15.19 8.56 30.08
CA ASN A 251 14.55 7.72 31.10
C ASN A 251 13.17 7.19 30.66
N SER A 252 12.64 7.61 29.51
CA SER A 252 11.42 7.06 28.91
C SER A 252 11.66 6.56 27.48
N LEU A 253 10.92 5.53 27.06
CA LEU A 253 11.06 4.97 25.71
C LEU A 253 10.68 5.99 24.64
N TYR A 254 9.60 6.74 24.88
CA TYR A 254 9.15 7.80 23.99
C TYR A 254 10.18 8.95 23.90
N GLY A 255 10.74 9.40 25.02
CA GLY A 255 11.76 10.45 25.04
C GLY A 255 13.05 10.03 24.33
N SER A 256 13.50 8.79 24.56
CA SER A 256 14.64 8.16 23.85
C SER A 256 14.39 8.09 22.34
N MET A 257 13.21 7.66 21.90
CA MET A 257 12.85 7.61 20.47
C MET A 257 12.88 9.00 19.83
N LEU A 258 12.31 10.03 20.47
CA LEU A 258 12.36 11.39 19.96
C LEU A 258 13.80 11.92 19.87
N ARG A 259 14.66 11.58 20.85
CA ARG A 259 16.09 11.91 20.80
C ARG A 259 16.78 11.27 19.59
N GLN A 260 16.50 10.00 19.30
CA GLN A 260 17.05 9.32 18.12
C GLN A 260 16.60 9.97 16.81
N VAL A 261 15.31 10.33 16.69
CA VAL A 261 14.81 11.07 15.52
C VAL A 261 15.49 12.44 15.38
N GLN A 262 15.71 13.14 16.49
CA GLN A 262 16.41 14.42 16.49
C GLN A 262 17.89 14.30 16.05
N LEU A 263 18.60 13.27 16.52
CA LEU A 263 19.96 12.96 16.06
C LEU A 263 20.02 12.63 14.56
N ALA A 264 18.94 12.06 14.02
CA ALA A 264 18.80 11.79 12.59
C ALA A 264 18.40 13.02 11.76
N GLY A 265 18.15 14.18 12.38
CA GLY A 265 17.81 15.44 11.71
C GLY A 265 16.37 15.91 11.90
N GLY A 266 15.57 15.23 12.73
CA GLY A 266 14.25 15.67 13.19
C GLY A 266 13.09 15.43 12.22
N ARG A 267 13.36 14.93 11.00
CA ARG A 267 12.32 14.56 10.02
C ARG A 267 12.58 13.16 9.48
N VAL A 268 11.51 12.39 9.30
CA VAL A 268 11.58 11.00 8.82
C VAL A 268 10.53 10.72 7.74
N LYS A 269 10.77 9.72 6.92
CA LYS A 269 9.85 9.27 5.86
C LYS A 269 8.66 8.49 6.42
N GLY A 270 8.87 7.72 7.49
CA GLY A 270 7.83 6.91 8.10
C GLY A 270 8.31 6.19 9.37
N VAL A 271 7.36 5.57 10.07
CA VAL A 271 7.61 4.75 11.25
C VAL A 271 7.18 3.31 10.97
N LEU A 272 8.09 2.36 11.26
CA LEU A 272 7.77 0.95 11.37
C LEU A 272 7.54 0.61 12.82
N TRP A 273 6.40 -0.01 13.10
CA TRP A 273 5.96 -0.31 14.46
C TRP A 273 5.57 -1.78 14.64
N TYR A 274 6.20 -2.48 15.58
CA TYR A 274 5.77 -3.84 15.93
C TYR A 274 5.70 -3.97 17.45
N GLN A 275 4.46 -3.93 17.94
CA GLN A 275 4.13 -3.96 19.37
C GLN A 275 2.70 -4.48 19.56
N GLY A 276 2.44 -5.12 20.71
CA GLY A 276 1.10 -5.43 21.20
C GLY A 276 1.02 -6.69 22.04
N GLU A 277 2.05 -7.54 22.00
CA GLU A 277 2.07 -8.82 22.70
C GLU A 277 1.96 -8.61 24.23
N SER A 278 2.66 -7.59 24.77
CA SER A 278 2.61 -7.24 26.19
C SER A 278 1.32 -6.53 26.63
N ASP A 279 0.46 -6.14 25.69
CA ASP A 279 -0.84 -5.50 25.98
C ASP A 279 -2.01 -6.51 25.92
N SER A 280 -1.73 -7.79 25.71
CA SER A 280 -2.75 -8.82 25.56
C SER A 280 -3.38 -9.27 26.89
N SER A 281 -3.14 -8.57 28.00
CA SER A 281 -3.86 -8.80 29.26
C SER A 281 -5.32 -8.36 29.16
N PRO A 282 -6.22 -8.83 30.06
CA PRO A 282 -7.61 -8.40 30.06
C PRO A 282 -7.78 -6.88 30.14
N GLU A 283 -6.97 -6.20 30.94
CA GLU A 283 -7.02 -4.74 31.12
C GLU A 283 -6.34 -3.99 29.96
N GLY A 284 -5.15 -4.45 29.52
CA GLY A 284 -4.39 -3.82 28.45
C GLY A 284 -5.12 -3.87 27.10
N SER A 285 -5.68 -5.03 26.77
CA SER A 285 -6.31 -5.28 25.48
C SER A 285 -7.58 -4.43 25.27
N GLN A 286 -8.26 -4.03 26.36
CA GLN A 286 -9.46 -3.19 26.30
C GLN A 286 -9.16 -1.76 25.89
N ILE A 287 -7.95 -1.26 26.17
CA ILE A 287 -7.58 0.14 25.91
C ILE A 287 -6.59 0.28 24.75
N PHE A 288 -6.07 -0.83 24.24
CA PHE A 288 -5.00 -0.86 23.25
C PHE A 288 -5.28 0.01 22.02
N GLU A 289 -6.45 -0.13 21.38
CA GLU A 289 -6.79 0.63 20.16
C GLU A 289 -6.66 2.15 20.38
N ARG A 290 -7.24 2.64 21.49
CA ARG A 290 -7.19 4.06 21.86
C ARG A 290 -5.76 4.50 22.13
N VAL A 291 -5.04 3.78 22.98
CA VAL A 291 -3.66 4.16 23.37
C VAL A 291 -2.72 4.15 22.17
N PHE A 292 -2.88 3.20 21.25
CA PHE A 292 -2.09 3.16 20.03
C PHE A 292 -2.44 4.31 19.07
N ALA A 293 -3.72 4.64 18.89
CA ALA A 293 -4.12 5.81 18.10
C ALA A 293 -3.58 7.13 18.70
N ASP A 294 -3.66 7.28 20.02
CA ASP A 294 -3.13 8.45 20.75
C ASP A 294 -1.60 8.55 20.62
N PHE A 295 -0.90 7.42 20.68
CA PHE A 295 0.55 7.36 20.44
C PHE A 295 0.91 7.84 19.03
N VAL A 296 0.21 7.35 17.98
CA VAL A 296 0.45 7.78 16.60
C VAL A 296 0.21 9.28 16.44
N ALA A 297 -0.87 9.81 17.03
CA ALA A 297 -1.18 11.24 17.01
C ALA A 297 -0.10 12.06 17.72
N ALA A 298 0.40 11.60 18.88
CA ALA A 298 1.45 12.28 19.61
C ALA A 298 2.77 12.34 18.83
N VAL A 299 3.18 11.23 18.20
CA VAL A 299 4.40 11.20 17.37
C VAL A 299 4.28 12.17 16.19
N ARG A 300 3.13 12.17 15.48
CA ARG A 300 2.86 13.10 14.38
C ARG A 300 2.96 14.56 14.84
N ASN A 301 2.39 14.88 16.00
CA ASN A 301 2.43 16.21 16.58
C ASN A 301 3.85 16.62 16.98
N ASP A 302 4.55 15.78 17.74
CA ASP A 302 5.88 16.10 18.27
C ASP A 302 6.96 16.20 17.19
N LEU A 303 6.78 15.52 16.06
CA LEU A 303 7.65 15.66 14.88
C LEU A 303 7.20 16.75 13.89
N GLY A 304 6.03 17.37 14.11
CA GLY A 304 5.46 18.33 13.16
C GLY A 304 5.18 17.72 11.78
N GLN A 305 4.79 16.44 11.74
CA GLN A 305 4.50 15.67 10.54
C GLN A 305 3.10 15.05 10.62
N ALA A 306 2.06 15.85 10.37
CA ALA A 306 0.65 15.43 10.49
C ALA A 306 0.30 14.18 9.65
N ASP A 307 0.91 14.05 8.48
CA ASP A 307 0.69 12.92 7.55
C ASP A 307 1.74 11.82 7.67
N LEU A 308 2.53 11.78 8.76
CA LEU A 308 3.59 10.78 8.92
C LEU A 308 3.03 9.35 8.79
N PRO A 309 3.52 8.56 7.82
CA PRO A 309 3.09 7.18 7.65
C PRO A 309 3.49 6.29 8.81
N PHE A 310 2.55 5.46 9.26
CA PHE A 310 2.76 4.42 10.27
C PHE A 310 2.43 3.05 9.69
N TYR A 311 3.45 2.21 9.51
CA TYR A 311 3.26 0.84 9.05
C TYR A 311 3.59 -0.12 10.16
N TYR A 312 2.62 -0.95 10.52
CA TYR A 312 2.75 -1.80 11.69
C TYR A 312 2.38 -3.25 11.43
N VAL A 313 2.74 -4.09 12.40
CA VAL A 313 2.53 -5.54 12.33
C VAL A 313 1.41 -5.93 13.29
N GLN A 314 0.39 -6.61 12.77
CA GLN A 314 -0.55 -7.33 13.62
C GLN A 314 0.19 -8.50 14.26
N ILE A 315 0.16 -8.58 15.59
CA ILE A 315 0.91 -9.60 16.34
C ILE A 315 0.55 -11.02 15.88
N GLY A 316 1.52 -11.91 15.89
CA GLY A 316 1.38 -13.29 15.42
C GLY A 316 0.59 -14.19 16.37
N ARG A 317 0.70 -15.50 16.21
CA ARG A 317 0.22 -16.48 17.19
C ARG A 317 1.16 -16.54 18.40
N PHE A 318 0.68 -17.17 19.47
CA PHE A 318 1.48 -17.44 20.67
C PHE A 318 1.24 -18.89 21.12
N VAL A 319 2.30 -19.48 21.69
CA VAL A 319 2.39 -20.86 22.19
C VAL A 319 2.99 -20.88 23.60
N THR A 320 2.80 -19.80 24.35
CA THR A 320 3.20 -19.63 25.75
C THR A 320 1.98 -19.26 26.59
N GLU A 321 2.09 -19.32 27.92
CA GLU A 321 1.02 -18.85 28.80
C GLU A 321 0.57 -17.42 28.45
N GLY A 322 -0.74 -17.19 28.38
CA GLY A 322 -1.33 -15.92 28.00
C GLY A 322 -2.85 -15.99 27.94
N ASP A 323 -3.50 -14.85 27.72
CA ASP A 323 -4.96 -14.75 27.54
C ASP A 323 -5.30 -14.71 26.04
N PRO A 324 -5.84 -15.80 25.44
CA PRO A 324 -6.20 -15.80 24.03
C PRO A 324 -7.26 -14.75 23.67
N ALA A 325 -8.16 -14.40 24.60
CA ALA A 325 -9.20 -13.42 24.33
C ALA A 325 -8.62 -12.00 24.24
N GLY A 326 -7.76 -11.63 25.19
CA GLY A 326 -7.01 -10.37 25.14
C GLY A 326 -6.08 -10.30 23.93
N TRP A 327 -5.42 -11.40 23.57
CA TRP A 327 -4.56 -11.50 22.38
C TRP A 327 -5.32 -11.24 21.07
N ASN A 328 -6.44 -11.95 20.86
CA ASN A 328 -7.27 -11.72 19.67
C ASN A 328 -7.90 -10.31 19.67
N ARG A 329 -8.18 -9.71 20.84
CA ARG A 329 -8.65 -8.32 20.93
C ARG A 329 -7.59 -7.32 20.45
N VAL A 330 -6.33 -7.51 20.82
CA VAL A 330 -5.22 -6.69 20.29
C VAL A 330 -5.08 -6.88 18.78
N GLN A 331 -5.12 -8.13 18.29
CA GLN A 331 -5.05 -8.40 16.85
C GLN A 331 -6.19 -7.74 16.07
N GLU A 332 -7.42 -7.81 16.58
CA GLU A 332 -8.58 -7.17 15.95
C GLU A 332 -8.45 -5.64 15.96
N ALA A 333 -8.00 -5.04 17.06
CA ALA A 333 -7.71 -3.61 17.14
C ALA A 333 -6.69 -3.17 16.08
N GLN A 334 -5.60 -3.92 15.93
CA GLN A 334 -4.59 -3.69 14.89
C GLN A 334 -5.16 -3.86 13.48
N ARG A 335 -6.10 -4.78 13.27
CA ARG A 335 -6.71 -5.01 11.95
C ARG A 335 -7.58 -3.84 11.51
N VAL A 336 -8.40 -3.29 12.41
CA VAL A 336 -9.42 -2.28 12.08
C VAL A 336 -8.90 -0.85 12.11
N LEU A 337 -7.79 -0.60 12.80
CA LEU A 337 -7.24 0.74 12.96
C LEU A 337 -6.92 1.47 11.63
N PRO A 338 -6.47 0.82 10.53
CA PRO A 338 -6.26 1.49 9.25
C PRO A 338 -7.54 2.07 8.62
N ASP A 339 -8.71 1.53 8.97
CA ASP A 339 -10.00 2.04 8.48
C ASP A 339 -10.40 3.37 9.15
N ARG A 340 -9.75 3.70 10.27
CA ARG A 340 -10.13 4.82 11.15
C ARG A 340 -9.01 5.85 11.27
N LEU A 341 -7.76 5.46 11.02
CA LEU A 341 -6.58 6.30 11.17
C LEU A 341 -5.82 6.40 9.84
N ALA A 342 -5.94 7.56 9.20
CA ALA A 342 -5.31 7.83 7.91
C ALA A 342 -3.78 7.67 7.94
N ASN A 343 -3.19 7.39 6.77
CA ASN A 343 -1.75 7.15 6.58
C ASN A 343 -1.21 6.05 7.51
N THR A 344 -2.03 5.01 7.74
CA THR A 344 -1.60 3.81 8.45
C THR A 344 -1.93 2.56 7.66
N ALA A 345 -1.13 1.51 7.86
CA ALA A 345 -1.36 0.21 7.24
C ALA A 345 -0.77 -0.91 8.11
N VAL A 346 -1.35 -2.09 8.01
CA VAL A 346 -1.01 -3.26 8.84
C VAL A 346 -0.61 -4.44 7.98
N VAL A 347 0.46 -5.16 8.34
CA VAL A 347 0.77 -6.51 7.84
C VAL A 347 0.46 -7.54 8.91
N SER A 348 0.06 -8.75 8.56
CA SER A 348 -0.04 -9.84 9.53
C SER A 348 1.17 -10.78 9.43
N VAL A 349 1.49 -11.43 10.55
CA VAL A 349 2.53 -12.47 10.67
C VAL A 349 1.97 -13.77 11.24
N ILE A 350 0.64 -13.95 11.22
CA ILE A 350 -0.03 -15.13 11.79
C ILE A 350 0.42 -16.46 11.15
N ASP A 351 0.82 -16.42 9.88
CA ASP A 351 1.28 -17.56 9.09
C ASP A 351 2.78 -17.87 9.26
N LEU A 352 3.50 -17.06 10.04
CA LEU A 352 4.95 -17.16 10.16
C LEU A 352 5.38 -18.10 11.30
N GLU A 353 6.56 -18.68 11.12
CA GLU A 353 7.18 -19.56 12.10
C GLU A 353 7.70 -18.75 13.29
N LEU A 354 7.66 -19.39 14.46
CA LEU A 354 8.20 -18.82 15.69
C LEU A 354 9.48 -19.59 16.07
N ASP A 355 10.50 -18.86 16.53
CA ASP A 355 11.73 -19.45 17.08
C ASP A 355 11.54 -19.88 18.55
N ASP A 356 10.51 -19.35 19.21
CA ASP A 356 10.07 -19.74 20.54
C ASP A 356 8.54 -19.60 20.69
N GLY A 357 8.01 -19.55 21.91
CA GLY A 357 6.57 -19.48 22.13
C GLY A 357 5.90 -18.18 21.69
N ILE A 358 6.63 -17.14 21.26
CA ILE A 358 6.05 -15.82 20.98
C ILE A 358 6.78 -15.01 19.90
N HIS A 359 8.07 -15.29 19.64
CA HIS A 359 8.89 -14.51 18.72
C HIS A 359 8.93 -15.11 17.32
N VAL A 360 8.72 -14.27 16.31
CA VAL A 360 8.84 -14.63 14.90
C VAL A 360 10.30 -14.92 14.58
N GLY A 361 10.56 -16.04 13.93
CA GLY A 361 11.92 -16.45 13.59
C GLY A 361 12.57 -15.64 12.47
N THR A 362 13.88 -15.79 12.27
CA THR A 362 14.66 -14.98 11.31
C THR A 362 14.06 -14.98 9.89
N GLN A 363 13.65 -16.13 9.38
CA GLN A 363 13.03 -16.21 8.04
C GLN A 363 11.65 -15.54 8.00
N GLY A 364 10.89 -15.64 9.10
CA GLY A 364 9.64 -14.92 9.27
C GLY A 364 9.85 -13.41 9.30
N LEU A 365 10.82 -12.91 10.07
CA LEU A 365 11.13 -11.48 10.15
C LEU A 365 11.61 -10.91 8.80
N LYS A 366 12.34 -11.70 7.99
CA LYS A 366 12.65 -11.35 6.59
C LYS A 366 11.40 -11.17 5.75
N ARG A 367 10.44 -12.10 5.85
CA ARG A 367 9.14 -12.00 5.15
C ARG A 367 8.32 -10.81 5.66
N ALA A 368 8.28 -10.57 6.98
CA ALA A 368 7.58 -9.45 7.58
C ALA A 368 8.15 -8.10 7.11
N GLY A 369 9.48 -7.95 7.07
CA GLY A 369 10.14 -6.77 6.53
C GLY A 369 9.83 -6.54 5.04
N ALA A 370 9.81 -7.61 4.24
CA ALA A 370 9.41 -7.53 2.84
C ALA A 370 7.92 -7.16 2.66
N ARG A 371 7.01 -7.66 3.51
CA ARG A 371 5.59 -7.27 3.52
C ARG A 371 5.43 -5.78 3.83
N LEU A 372 6.13 -5.28 4.85
CA LEU A 372 6.13 -3.85 5.20
C LEU A 372 6.69 -3.00 4.06
N ALA A 373 7.75 -3.45 3.37
CA ALA A 373 8.31 -2.74 2.22
C ALA A 373 7.30 -2.67 1.06
N LYS A 374 6.58 -3.76 0.77
CA LYS A 374 5.53 -3.77 -0.25
C LYS A 374 4.39 -2.81 0.08
N ILE A 375 3.95 -2.75 1.34
CA ILE A 375 2.94 -1.76 1.77
C ILE A 375 3.48 -0.33 1.62
N ALA A 376 4.69 -0.08 2.10
CA ALA A 376 5.32 1.23 2.03
C ALA A 376 5.43 1.71 0.58
N GLN A 377 5.84 0.83 -0.33
CA GLN A 377 5.93 1.13 -1.75
C GLN A 377 4.55 1.52 -2.32
N ARG A 378 3.50 0.75 -1.98
CA ARG A 378 2.14 1.01 -2.49
C ARG A 378 1.61 2.34 -2.00
N GLN A 379 1.78 2.62 -0.71
CA GLN A 379 1.24 3.80 -0.05
C GLN A 379 2.03 5.08 -0.38
N LEU A 380 3.35 4.99 -0.55
CA LEU A 380 4.20 6.16 -0.81
C LEU A 380 4.39 6.47 -2.29
N PHE A 381 4.37 5.46 -3.16
CA PHE A 381 4.74 5.59 -4.56
C PHE A 381 3.65 5.14 -5.54
N GLY A 382 2.52 4.59 -5.05
CA GLY A 382 1.31 4.30 -5.83
C GLY A 382 1.40 3.15 -6.85
N GLN A 383 2.57 2.91 -7.44
CA GLN A 383 2.76 2.07 -8.63
C GLN A 383 3.37 0.68 -8.35
N ILE A 384 4.05 0.52 -7.22
CA ILE A 384 4.82 -0.68 -6.86
C ILE A 384 4.38 -1.09 -5.45
N GLY A 385 4.21 -2.38 -5.17
CA GLY A 385 3.92 -2.86 -3.82
C GLY A 385 2.67 -3.73 -3.70
N ALA A 386 2.13 -3.83 -2.48
CA ALA A 386 0.99 -4.70 -2.17
C ALA A 386 0.09 -4.06 -1.10
N SER A 387 -1.18 -4.49 -1.07
CA SER A 387 -2.11 -4.21 0.04
C SER A 387 -2.32 -5.44 0.91
N THR A 388 -2.87 -5.26 2.11
CA THR A 388 -3.21 -6.38 3.00
C THR A 388 -4.62 -6.91 2.70
N PRO A 389 -4.77 -8.21 2.40
CA PRO A 389 -6.07 -8.87 2.31
C PRO A 389 -6.88 -8.71 3.60
N THR A 390 -7.87 -7.83 3.60
CA THR A 390 -8.64 -7.50 4.81
C THR A 390 -10.06 -8.01 4.65
N PHE A 391 -10.61 -8.61 5.70
CA PHE A 391 -12.02 -9.03 5.74
C PHE A 391 -12.93 -7.87 5.31
N ASP A 392 -13.81 -8.14 4.36
CA ASP A 392 -14.79 -7.18 3.84
C ASP A 392 -16.20 -7.55 4.32
N ARG A 393 -16.67 -8.75 3.96
CA ARG A 393 -18.00 -9.23 4.31
C ARG A 393 -18.09 -10.75 4.28
N VAL A 394 -19.15 -11.28 4.88
CA VAL A 394 -19.56 -12.69 4.76
C VAL A 394 -21.00 -12.75 4.27
N ALA A 395 -21.30 -13.67 3.35
CA ALA A 395 -22.65 -13.89 2.82
C ALA A 395 -23.00 -15.37 2.74
N VAL A 396 -24.29 -15.70 2.86
CA VAL A 396 -24.78 -17.06 2.64
C VAL A 396 -24.80 -17.34 1.14
N GLY A 397 -24.13 -18.41 0.72
CA GLY A 397 -24.11 -18.89 -0.64
C GLY A 397 -25.03 -20.10 -0.87
N PRO A 398 -25.16 -20.56 -2.13
CA PRO A 398 -26.00 -21.72 -2.46
C PRO A 398 -25.46 -23.01 -1.84
N ASN A 399 -26.33 -23.99 -1.65
CA ASN A 399 -25.97 -25.35 -1.20
C ASN A 399 -25.24 -25.39 0.15
N GLY A 400 -25.64 -24.52 1.09
CA GLY A 400 -25.09 -24.53 2.46
C GLY A 400 -23.65 -24.04 2.53
N THR A 401 -23.32 -22.96 1.81
CA THR A 401 -21.99 -22.34 1.87
C THR A 401 -22.03 -20.97 2.54
N LEU A 402 -20.88 -20.52 3.05
CA LEU A 402 -20.60 -19.12 3.36
C LEU A 402 -19.51 -18.62 2.42
N GLU A 403 -19.71 -17.47 1.80
CA GLU A 403 -18.68 -16.77 1.04
C GLU A 403 -18.11 -15.64 1.90
N VAL A 404 -16.82 -15.75 2.23
CA VAL A 404 -16.04 -14.76 2.97
C VAL A 404 -15.25 -13.94 1.96
N LYS A 405 -15.58 -12.66 1.82
CA LYS A 405 -14.97 -11.73 0.86
C LYS A 405 -13.86 -10.92 1.54
N PHE A 406 -12.78 -10.70 0.80
CA PHE A 406 -11.65 -9.89 1.22
C PHE A 406 -11.45 -8.72 0.25
N ARG A 407 -11.18 -7.53 0.80
CA ARG A 407 -10.70 -6.37 0.05
C ARG A 407 -9.18 -6.29 0.13
N GLY A 408 -8.55 -5.59 -0.80
CA GLY A 408 -7.09 -5.42 -0.79
C GLY A 408 -6.30 -6.70 -1.14
N VAL A 409 -6.96 -7.70 -1.71
CA VAL A 409 -6.30 -8.90 -2.26
C VAL A 409 -5.49 -8.52 -3.49
N ASN A 410 -4.22 -8.93 -3.54
CA ASN A 410 -3.36 -8.65 -4.68
C ASN A 410 -3.65 -9.64 -5.82
N LEU A 411 -4.54 -9.24 -6.74
CA LEU A 411 -5.01 -10.04 -7.88
C LEU A 411 -4.11 -9.94 -9.12
N GLY A 412 -3.11 -9.06 -9.12
CA GLY A 412 -2.12 -8.93 -10.19
C GLY A 412 -0.87 -9.78 -9.93
N VAL A 413 -0.20 -10.21 -11.00
CA VAL A 413 1.14 -10.81 -10.91
C VAL A 413 2.09 -9.73 -10.39
N SER A 414 2.65 -9.88 -9.19
CA SER A 414 3.77 -9.03 -8.78
C SER A 414 4.92 -9.26 -9.77
N PRO A 415 5.46 -8.22 -10.44
CA PRO A 415 6.63 -8.40 -11.29
C PRO A 415 7.77 -8.97 -10.45
N GLY A 416 8.43 -10.00 -10.96
CA GLY A 416 9.74 -10.38 -10.44
C GLY A 416 10.64 -9.15 -10.39
N VAL A 417 11.38 -9.01 -9.30
CA VAL A 417 12.34 -7.94 -9.07
C VAL A 417 13.22 -7.76 -10.32
N ALA A 418 13.13 -6.59 -10.96
CA ALA A 418 14.09 -6.19 -11.98
C ALA A 418 15.44 -5.98 -11.29
N THR A 419 16.43 -6.82 -11.61
CA THR A 419 17.80 -6.60 -11.14
C THR A 419 18.56 -5.81 -12.21
N VAL A 420 19.10 -4.67 -11.81
CA VAL A 420 20.06 -3.91 -12.62
C VAL A 420 21.41 -4.58 -12.45
N ALA A 421 21.94 -5.16 -13.52
CA ALA A 421 23.30 -5.67 -13.53
C ALA A 421 24.29 -4.49 -13.38
N ALA A 422 25.51 -4.76 -12.92
CA ALA A 422 26.54 -3.74 -12.68
C ALA A 422 26.93 -2.92 -13.93
N ASP A 423 26.51 -3.35 -15.11
CA ASP A 423 26.70 -2.71 -16.41
C ASP A 423 25.47 -1.91 -16.90
N GLY A 424 24.44 -1.75 -16.06
CA GLY A 424 23.21 -1.02 -16.39
C GLY A 424 22.17 -1.83 -17.17
N THR A 425 22.42 -3.11 -17.46
CA THR A 425 21.43 -3.94 -18.15
C THR A 425 20.34 -4.43 -17.18
N ILE A 426 19.07 -4.22 -17.53
CA ILE A 426 17.92 -4.75 -16.78
C ILE A 426 17.76 -6.23 -17.14
N ARG A 427 17.95 -7.12 -16.15
CA ARG A 427 17.63 -8.54 -16.28
C ARG A 427 16.38 -8.85 -15.48
N GLN A 428 15.29 -9.18 -16.18
CA GLN A 428 14.11 -9.80 -15.58
C GLN A 428 14.42 -11.27 -15.32
N ASN A 429 14.56 -11.66 -14.06
CA ASN A 429 14.46 -13.07 -13.73
C ASN A 429 12.98 -13.46 -13.82
N ALA A 430 12.68 -14.45 -14.65
CA ALA A 430 11.37 -15.08 -14.68
C ALA A 430 11.15 -15.80 -13.33
N ALA A 431 10.66 -15.06 -12.33
CA ALA A 431 10.04 -15.68 -11.16
C ALA A 431 8.81 -16.43 -11.66
N SER A 432 8.64 -17.69 -11.23
CA SER A 432 7.44 -18.47 -11.49
C SER A 432 6.21 -17.62 -11.20
N ALA A 433 5.26 -17.55 -12.14
CA ALA A 433 4.03 -16.78 -12.01
C ALA A 433 3.41 -17.04 -10.62
N ALA A 434 3.56 -16.08 -9.71
CA ALA A 434 2.92 -16.17 -8.40
C ALA A 434 1.41 -16.27 -8.66
N ALA A 435 0.76 -17.28 -8.07
CA ALA A 435 -0.67 -17.46 -8.20
C ALA A 435 -1.36 -16.15 -7.79
N SER A 436 -2.10 -15.52 -8.70
CA SER A 436 -2.80 -14.27 -8.39
C SER A 436 -3.84 -14.50 -7.29
N GLY A 437 -4.12 -13.51 -6.46
CA GLY A 437 -5.15 -13.63 -5.43
C GLY A 437 -4.83 -14.59 -4.27
N LEU A 438 -5.86 -14.96 -3.53
CA LEU A 438 -5.74 -15.76 -2.31
C LEU A 438 -5.19 -17.16 -2.59
N GLN A 439 -4.38 -17.66 -1.65
CA GLN A 439 -3.77 -18.97 -1.65
C GLN A 439 -3.53 -19.48 -0.22
N PRO A 440 -3.49 -20.82 0.00
CA PRO A 440 -3.69 -21.88 -0.99
C PRO A 440 -5.13 -21.96 -1.49
N GLU A 441 -5.35 -22.50 -2.70
CA GLU A 441 -6.70 -22.61 -3.30
C GLU A 441 -7.61 -23.58 -2.52
N THR A 442 -7.03 -24.57 -1.86
CA THR A 442 -7.68 -25.58 -1.02
C THR A 442 -6.84 -25.82 0.23
N HIS A 443 -7.32 -26.65 1.17
CA HIS A 443 -6.63 -26.90 2.44
C HIS A 443 -6.38 -25.61 3.26
N ILE A 444 -7.32 -24.67 3.16
CA ILE A 444 -7.29 -23.43 3.92
C ILE A 444 -7.65 -23.73 5.38
N ALA A 445 -6.80 -23.30 6.29
CA ALA A 445 -6.98 -23.44 7.73
C ALA A 445 -7.24 -22.08 8.40
N GLY A 446 -7.61 -22.12 9.68
CA GLY A 446 -7.79 -20.91 10.51
C GLY A 446 -9.22 -20.44 10.66
N PHE A 447 -10.13 -20.80 9.73
CA PHE A 447 -11.54 -20.48 9.87
C PHE A 447 -12.24 -21.35 10.94
N SER A 448 -13.04 -20.71 11.78
CA SER A 448 -13.94 -21.41 12.71
C SER A 448 -15.25 -20.67 12.90
N ILE A 449 -16.33 -21.43 13.15
CA ILE A 449 -17.62 -20.90 13.57
C ILE A 449 -17.78 -21.21 15.06
N ARG A 450 -18.15 -20.23 15.87
CA ARG A 450 -18.19 -20.31 17.33
C ARG A 450 -19.47 -19.73 17.89
N LYS A 451 -19.89 -20.19 19.08
CA LYS A 451 -20.98 -19.56 19.84
C LYS A 451 -20.48 -18.28 20.52
N GLY A 452 -21.39 -17.50 21.11
CA GLY A 452 -21.05 -16.30 21.88
C GLY A 452 -20.14 -16.53 23.10
N ASP A 453 -20.10 -17.76 23.63
CA ASP A 453 -19.17 -18.17 24.71
C ASP A 453 -17.77 -18.59 24.18
N GLY A 454 -17.54 -18.49 22.88
CA GLY A 454 -16.29 -18.90 22.23
C GLY A 454 -16.18 -20.40 21.91
N SER A 455 -17.14 -21.24 22.31
CA SER A 455 -17.08 -22.68 22.01
C SER A 455 -17.22 -22.97 20.50
N PRO A 456 -16.42 -23.90 19.94
CA PRO A 456 -16.44 -24.18 18.51
C PRO A 456 -17.70 -24.95 18.10
N ILE A 457 -18.24 -24.61 16.93
CA ILE A 457 -19.32 -25.35 16.28
C ILE A 457 -18.73 -26.03 15.03
N PRO A 458 -18.36 -27.33 15.10
CA PRO A 458 -17.72 -28.03 13.99
C PRO A 458 -18.74 -28.25 12.87
N MET A 459 -18.63 -27.45 11.81
CA MET A 459 -19.50 -27.56 10.64
C MET A 459 -18.85 -27.15 9.32
N ILE A 460 -17.66 -26.54 9.33
CA ILE A 460 -16.91 -26.26 8.10
C ILE A 460 -16.33 -27.60 7.63
N PHE A 461 -16.84 -28.09 6.51
CA PHE A 461 -16.37 -29.32 5.87
C PHE A 461 -15.17 -29.05 4.95
N GLU A 462 -15.21 -27.93 4.23
CA GLU A 462 -14.21 -27.56 3.24
C GLU A 462 -14.09 -26.04 3.18
N ALA A 463 -12.87 -25.54 3.04
CA ALA A 463 -12.59 -24.14 2.75
C ALA A 463 -11.74 -24.08 1.48
N ARG A 464 -12.18 -23.29 0.51
CA ARG A 464 -11.50 -23.13 -0.79
C ARG A 464 -11.59 -21.70 -1.30
N VAL A 465 -10.64 -21.28 -2.10
CA VAL A 465 -10.68 -19.97 -2.76
C VAL A 465 -11.83 -19.94 -3.78
N GLY A 466 -12.59 -18.84 -3.75
CA GLY A 466 -13.68 -18.57 -4.69
C GLY A 466 -13.16 -18.24 -6.09
N ARG A 467 -14.05 -18.27 -7.09
CA ARG A 467 -13.67 -18.05 -8.51
C ARG A 467 -13.03 -16.69 -8.76
N SER A 468 -13.43 -15.66 -8.01
CA SER A 468 -12.88 -14.30 -8.11
C SER A 468 -11.51 -14.16 -7.44
N ARG A 469 -10.99 -15.21 -6.80
CA ARG A 469 -9.67 -15.28 -6.13
C ARG A 469 -9.45 -14.27 -5.00
N ASP A 470 -10.49 -13.56 -4.59
CA ASP A 470 -10.52 -12.61 -3.47
C ASP A 470 -11.60 -12.99 -2.42
N SER A 471 -12.13 -14.22 -2.52
CA SER A 471 -13.05 -14.78 -1.54
C SER A 471 -12.64 -16.20 -1.14
N VAL A 472 -13.11 -16.63 0.02
CA VAL A 472 -13.06 -18.03 0.47
C VAL A 472 -14.49 -18.54 0.62
N VAL A 473 -14.78 -19.67 -0.02
CA VAL A 473 -16.04 -20.39 0.11
C VAL A 473 -15.87 -21.47 1.17
N LEU A 474 -16.62 -21.34 2.26
CA LEU A 474 -16.73 -22.33 3.34
C LEU A 474 -17.95 -23.21 3.07
N LYS A 475 -17.75 -24.50 2.82
CA LYS A 475 -18.82 -25.47 2.68
C LYS A 475 -19.23 -26.00 4.04
N LEU A 476 -20.52 -25.92 4.37
CA LEU A 476 -21.03 -26.32 5.67
C LEU A 476 -21.73 -27.68 5.62
N THR A 477 -21.66 -28.43 6.71
CA THR A 477 -22.41 -29.70 6.87
C THR A 477 -23.86 -29.50 7.30
N LYS A 478 -24.20 -28.32 7.83
CA LYS A 478 -25.52 -27.95 8.35
C LYS A 478 -25.71 -26.43 8.31
N PRO A 479 -26.96 -25.93 8.38
CA PRO A 479 -27.22 -24.50 8.52
C PRO A 479 -26.53 -23.90 9.75
N VAL A 480 -26.12 -22.63 9.64
CA VAL A 480 -25.50 -21.89 10.74
C VAL A 480 -26.55 -21.61 11.83
N PRO A 481 -26.32 -22.02 13.10
CA PRO A 481 -27.21 -21.68 14.20
C PRO A 481 -27.24 -20.17 14.46
N PRO A 482 -28.39 -19.61 14.88
CA PRO A 482 -28.43 -18.25 15.42
C PRO A 482 -27.49 -18.10 16.64
N GLY A 483 -27.02 -16.88 16.89
CA GLY A 483 -25.99 -16.52 17.86
C GLY A 483 -24.57 -16.98 17.50
N SER A 484 -24.29 -17.29 16.22
CA SER A 484 -22.97 -17.80 15.80
C SER A 484 -22.06 -16.69 15.26
N PHE A 485 -20.75 -16.87 15.43
CA PHE A 485 -19.73 -15.95 14.99
C PHE A 485 -18.67 -16.65 14.14
N LEU A 486 -18.27 -16.02 13.03
CA LEU A 486 -17.14 -16.40 12.21
C LEU A 486 -15.86 -15.80 12.77
N TRP A 487 -14.80 -16.59 12.71
CA TRP A 487 -13.44 -16.19 13.06
C TRP A 487 -12.45 -16.72 12.03
N TYR A 488 -11.33 -16.01 11.88
CA TYR A 488 -10.11 -16.50 11.25
C TYR A 488 -8.93 -16.29 12.20
N GLY A 489 -8.24 -17.35 12.62
CA GLY A 489 -7.11 -17.27 13.55
C GLY A 489 -7.49 -17.11 15.03
N HIS A 490 -8.61 -17.70 15.46
CA HIS A 490 -9.08 -17.59 16.85
C HIS A 490 -8.31 -18.48 17.83
N GLY A 491 -7.95 -17.90 18.96
CA GLY A 491 -7.50 -18.58 20.17
C GLY A 491 -6.00 -18.78 20.24
N TYR A 492 -5.62 -19.82 20.99
CA TYR A 492 -4.25 -20.21 21.25
C TYR A 492 -3.66 -21.03 20.09
N ASP A 493 -2.44 -20.70 19.65
CA ASP A 493 -1.71 -21.36 18.55
C ASP A 493 -2.57 -21.78 17.32
N PRO A 494 -3.32 -20.85 16.70
CA PRO A 494 -4.10 -21.20 15.52
C PRO A 494 -3.18 -21.47 14.32
N TYR A 495 -3.48 -22.52 13.56
CA TYR A 495 -2.89 -22.71 12.23
C TYR A 495 -3.70 -21.92 11.19
N ALA A 496 -3.10 -20.86 10.66
CA ALA A 496 -3.67 -19.96 9.67
C ALA A 496 -2.69 -19.82 8.50
N ASN A 497 -3.12 -20.11 7.28
CA ASN A 497 -2.23 -20.24 6.12
C ASN A 497 -2.69 -19.45 4.89
N LEU A 498 -3.70 -18.58 5.04
CA LEU A 498 -4.24 -17.79 3.95
C LEU A 498 -3.37 -16.55 3.70
N THR A 499 -2.71 -16.55 2.56
CA THR A 499 -1.98 -15.41 2.00
C THR A 499 -2.53 -15.08 0.61
N ASP A 500 -1.99 -14.08 -0.06
CA ASP A 500 -2.20 -13.89 -1.48
C ASP A 500 -0.91 -14.06 -2.31
N GLY A 501 -1.03 -13.88 -3.62
CA GLY A 501 0.10 -13.98 -4.56
C GLY A 501 1.27 -13.05 -4.28
N ALA A 502 1.07 -11.97 -3.52
CA ALA A 502 2.13 -11.06 -3.11
C ALA A 502 2.76 -11.45 -1.77
N ASP A 503 2.46 -12.64 -1.23
CA ASP A 503 2.83 -13.08 0.12
C ASP A 503 2.29 -12.13 1.20
N MET A 504 1.08 -11.59 1.02
CA MET A 504 0.42 -10.80 2.06
C MET A 504 -0.56 -11.70 2.83
N ALA A 505 -0.32 -11.89 4.12
CA ALA A 505 -1.18 -12.72 4.97
C ALA A 505 -2.49 -11.99 5.32
N VAL A 506 -3.60 -12.74 5.30
CA VAL A 506 -4.87 -12.29 5.85
C VAL A 506 -4.70 -12.09 7.36
N PRO A 507 -4.99 -10.89 7.91
CA PRO A 507 -4.97 -10.66 9.35
C PRO A 507 -5.99 -11.51 10.10
N VAL A 508 -5.68 -11.86 11.34
CA VAL A 508 -6.64 -12.43 12.29
C VAL A 508 -7.83 -11.48 12.42
N PHE A 509 -9.04 -12.03 12.40
CA PHE A 509 -10.26 -11.26 12.58
C PHE A 509 -11.36 -12.05 13.30
N GLY A 510 -12.25 -11.29 13.93
CA GLY A 510 -13.46 -11.77 14.58
C GLY A 510 -13.63 -11.16 15.98
N PRO A 511 -14.80 -11.37 16.62
CA PRO A 511 -15.93 -12.16 16.14
C PRO A 511 -16.75 -11.43 15.06
N ILE A 512 -17.09 -12.11 13.95
CA ILE A 512 -18.03 -11.60 12.93
C ILE A 512 -19.37 -12.31 13.10
N ALA A 513 -20.44 -11.59 13.42
CA ALA A 513 -21.77 -12.20 13.60
C ALA A 513 -22.29 -12.85 12.31
N LEU A 514 -22.89 -14.05 12.43
CA LEU A 514 -23.45 -14.85 11.33
C LEU A 514 -24.97 -15.04 11.40
N ASP A 515 -25.63 -14.41 12.37
CA ASP A 515 -27.09 -14.39 12.49
C ASP A 515 -27.73 -14.02 11.16
N PRO A 516 -28.91 -14.59 10.81
CA PRO A 516 -29.44 -14.54 9.46
C PRO A 516 -29.33 -13.12 8.96
N VAL A 517 -28.40 -12.94 8.02
CA VAL A 517 -28.07 -11.68 7.39
C VAL A 517 -29.42 -11.07 7.04
N THR A 518 -29.82 -10.07 7.82
CA THR A 518 -31.01 -9.31 7.53
C THR A 518 -30.81 -8.83 6.11
N GLN A 519 -31.82 -9.10 5.26
CA GLN A 519 -32.07 -8.25 4.10
C GLN A 519 -31.79 -6.80 4.51
N PRO A 520 -31.13 -5.98 3.67
CA PRO A 520 -30.87 -4.59 4.02
C PRO A 520 -32.16 -3.98 4.55
N ALA A 521 -32.16 -3.64 5.84
CA ALA A 521 -33.24 -2.90 6.45
C ALA A 521 -33.34 -1.58 5.69
N ALA A 522 -34.53 -1.26 5.22
CA ALA A 522 -34.85 0.10 4.78
C ALA A 522 -34.36 1.09 5.86
N PRO A 523 -33.75 2.22 5.48
CA PRO A 523 -33.23 3.17 6.46
C PRO A 523 -34.38 3.65 7.35
N VAL A 524 -34.35 3.22 8.60
CA VAL A 524 -35.18 3.75 9.67
C VAL A 524 -34.64 5.15 9.95
N ALA A 525 -35.49 6.14 9.70
CA ALA A 525 -35.20 7.54 9.99
C ALA A 525 -34.78 7.72 11.45
N ALA A 526 -33.54 8.18 11.66
CA ALA A 526 -33.11 8.66 12.96
C ALA A 526 -33.80 10.00 13.27
N ALA A 527 -34.41 10.08 14.45
CA ALA A 527 -34.94 11.33 14.99
C ALA A 527 -33.78 12.34 15.21
N PRO A 528 -34.00 13.65 14.99
CA PRO A 528 -32.95 14.65 14.97
C PRO A 528 -32.46 14.99 16.39
N ALA A 529 -31.14 15.20 16.51
CA ALA A 529 -30.55 15.86 17.68
C ALA A 529 -30.99 17.33 17.78
N PRO A 530 -31.09 17.93 18.99
CA PRO A 530 -31.54 19.30 19.14
C PRO A 530 -30.51 20.31 18.60
N ALA A 531 -31.03 21.30 17.89
CA ALA A 531 -30.28 22.26 17.10
C ALA A 531 -29.36 23.19 17.92
N PRO A 532 -28.15 23.51 17.44
CA PRO A 532 -27.50 24.77 17.76
C PRO A 532 -28.20 25.94 17.06
N LYS A 533 -28.26 27.10 17.73
CA LYS A 533 -28.95 28.31 17.29
C LYS A 533 -28.38 28.88 15.97
N PRO A 534 -29.19 29.62 15.20
CA PRO A 534 -28.94 29.88 13.79
C PRO A 534 -27.94 31.02 13.57
N GLU A 535 -26.89 30.75 12.82
CA GLU A 535 -26.21 31.74 11.98
C GLU A 535 -26.67 31.57 10.52
N GLU A 536 -26.77 32.69 9.82
CA GLU A 536 -27.57 32.91 8.60
C GLU A 536 -27.19 31.99 7.42
N LYS A 537 -28.20 31.34 6.85
CA LYS A 537 -28.12 30.52 5.64
C LYS A 537 -27.75 31.37 4.41
N LYS A 538 -26.59 31.08 3.82
CA LYS A 538 -26.37 31.25 2.37
C LYS A 538 -26.95 30.01 1.66
N ALA A 539 -27.75 30.22 0.63
CA ALA A 539 -28.50 29.18 -0.08
C ALA A 539 -27.61 28.01 -0.54
N GLU A 540 -27.93 26.81 -0.07
CA GLU A 540 -27.32 25.53 -0.49
C GLU A 540 -27.85 25.17 -1.88
N ALA A 541 -26.95 24.91 -2.82
CA ALA A 541 -27.30 24.57 -4.21
C ALA A 541 -28.01 23.21 -4.27
N ALA A 542 -29.09 23.12 -5.05
CA ALA A 542 -29.80 21.87 -5.28
C ALA A 542 -28.87 20.80 -5.89
N SER A 543 -28.98 19.56 -5.40
CA SER A 543 -28.23 18.41 -5.92
C SER A 543 -28.66 18.07 -7.36
N VAL A 544 -27.69 17.75 -8.23
CA VAL A 544 -27.92 17.30 -9.61
C VAL A 544 -28.65 15.96 -9.60
N LYS A 545 -29.70 15.78 -10.39
CA LYS A 545 -30.40 14.49 -10.52
C LYS A 545 -29.92 13.72 -11.74
N ALA A 546 -29.30 12.57 -11.53
CA ALA A 546 -28.81 11.68 -12.57
C ALA A 546 -29.66 10.41 -12.69
N LEU A 547 -29.92 9.96 -13.92
CA LEU A 547 -30.47 8.63 -14.19
C LEU A 547 -29.42 7.77 -14.88
N ILE A 548 -28.96 6.70 -14.22
CA ILE A 548 -28.17 5.66 -14.86
C ILE A 548 -29.11 4.75 -15.65
N ILE A 549 -28.88 4.64 -16.95
CA ILE A 549 -29.61 3.78 -17.87
C ILE A 549 -28.75 2.56 -18.13
N THR A 550 -29.23 1.37 -17.74
CA THR A 550 -28.48 0.11 -17.81
C THR A 550 -29.40 -1.08 -18.08
N GLY A 551 -28.88 -2.30 -17.92
CA GLY A 551 -29.71 -3.50 -17.85
C GLY A 551 -29.38 -4.61 -18.86
N ASP A 552 -28.56 -4.35 -19.88
CA ASP A 552 -28.32 -5.33 -20.94
C ASP A 552 -27.03 -6.13 -20.74
N GLU A 553 -27.14 -7.47 -20.82
CA GLU A 553 -26.05 -8.40 -20.51
C GLU A 553 -25.22 -8.71 -21.75
N VAL A 554 -24.06 -8.07 -21.81
CA VAL A 554 -23.03 -8.36 -22.82
C VAL A 554 -21.97 -9.19 -22.12
N GLY A 555 -21.71 -10.42 -22.58
CA GLY A 555 -20.89 -11.39 -21.83
C GLY A 555 -19.46 -10.97 -21.45
N ALA A 556 -18.96 -9.84 -21.97
CA ALA A 556 -17.69 -9.22 -21.59
C ALA A 556 -17.82 -8.01 -20.64
N HIS A 557 -19.04 -7.54 -20.33
CA HIS A 557 -19.29 -6.40 -19.44
C HIS A 557 -20.35 -6.74 -18.39
N ASP A 558 -19.91 -6.83 -17.12
CA ASP A 558 -20.81 -7.02 -15.98
C ASP A 558 -21.52 -5.70 -15.66
N TRP A 559 -22.64 -5.45 -16.35
CA TRP A 559 -23.42 -4.23 -16.15
C TRP A 559 -23.89 -4.08 -14.70
N LYS A 560 -24.21 -5.20 -14.02
CA LYS A 560 -24.69 -5.23 -12.62
C LYS A 560 -23.64 -4.70 -11.66
N ALA A 561 -22.41 -5.20 -11.78
CA ALA A 561 -21.32 -4.74 -10.94
C ALA A 561 -20.89 -3.32 -11.29
N THR A 562 -20.82 -2.97 -12.58
CA THR A 562 -20.38 -1.65 -13.04
C THR A 562 -21.39 -0.54 -12.73
N HIS A 563 -22.71 -0.76 -12.80
CA HIS A 563 -23.68 0.30 -12.45
C HIS A 563 -23.67 0.62 -10.96
N GLU A 564 -23.47 -0.35 -10.08
CA GLU A 564 -23.37 -0.10 -8.63
C GLU A 564 -22.11 0.69 -8.30
N ALA A 565 -20.98 0.33 -8.93
CA ALA A 565 -19.74 1.10 -8.81
C ALA A 565 -19.89 2.53 -9.36
N LEU A 566 -20.51 2.69 -10.53
CA LEU A 566 -20.75 3.99 -11.14
C LEU A 566 -21.70 4.84 -10.29
N LYS A 567 -22.78 4.25 -9.76
CA LYS A 567 -23.70 4.90 -8.82
C LYS A 567 -22.96 5.41 -7.59
N LYS A 568 -22.09 4.59 -7.00
CA LYS A 568 -21.28 4.97 -5.84
C LYS A 568 -20.34 6.13 -6.16
N ILE A 569 -19.63 6.08 -7.29
CA ILE A 569 -18.72 7.15 -7.73
C ILE A 569 -19.47 8.46 -7.92
N LEU A 570 -20.65 8.43 -8.55
CA LEU A 570 -21.44 9.64 -8.81
C LEU A 570 -22.09 10.20 -7.54
N ALA A 571 -22.61 9.34 -6.66
CA ALA A 571 -23.23 9.78 -5.41
C ALA A 571 -22.22 10.26 -4.35
N ASP A 572 -20.93 9.94 -4.52
CA ASP A 572 -19.86 10.38 -3.65
C ASP A 572 -19.81 11.93 -3.55
N GLY A 573 -19.68 12.44 -2.32
CA GLY A 573 -19.74 13.88 -2.04
C GLY A 573 -21.14 14.51 -2.04
N GLY A 574 -22.22 13.74 -2.28
CA GLY A 574 -23.61 14.16 -2.06
C GLY A 574 -24.17 15.20 -3.06
N LYS A 575 -23.40 15.57 -4.10
CA LYS A 575 -23.79 16.58 -5.09
C LYS A 575 -24.64 16.03 -6.23
N ILE A 576 -24.65 14.71 -6.44
CA ILE A 576 -25.45 14.03 -7.46
C ILE A 576 -26.39 13.02 -6.77
N ALA A 577 -27.69 13.21 -6.90
CA ALA A 577 -28.69 12.20 -6.57
C ALA A 577 -28.85 11.25 -7.76
N VAL A 578 -28.64 9.95 -7.55
CA VAL A 578 -28.57 8.96 -8.63
C VAL A 578 -29.70 7.94 -8.54
N ASP A 579 -30.56 7.93 -9.55
CA ASP A 579 -31.51 6.85 -9.81
C ASP A 579 -30.93 5.90 -10.87
N VAL A 580 -31.45 4.67 -10.92
CA VAL A 580 -31.06 3.64 -11.89
C VAL A 580 -32.32 3.06 -12.54
N THR A 581 -32.33 2.93 -13.87
CA THR A 581 -33.31 2.11 -14.58
C THR A 581 -32.62 0.89 -15.19
N THR A 582 -33.20 -0.28 -14.89
CA THR A 582 -32.88 -1.56 -15.53
C THR A 582 -33.98 -1.98 -16.51
N THR A 583 -35.00 -1.13 -16.69
CA THR A 583 -36.15 -1.34 -17.58
C THR A 583 -36.33 -0.16 -18.54
N PRO A 584 -35.29 0.19 -19.33
CA PRO A 584 -35.32 1.38 -20.18
C PRO A 584 -36.43 1.36 -21.24
N ASN A 585 -36.93 0.18 -21.65
CA ASN A 585 -38.05 0.11 -22.59
C ASN A 585 -39.33 0.80 -22.05
N LYS A 586 -39.49 0.84 -20.73
CA LYS A 586 -40.61 1.42 -20.01
C LYS A 586 -40.28 2.82 -19.49
N ASP A 587 -39.06 3.02 -19.03
CA ASP A 587 -38.69 4.21 -18.25
C ASP A 587 -38.14 5.35 -19.11
N LEU A 588 -37.75 5.10 -20.36
CA LEU A 588 -37.33 6.14 -21.29
C LEU A 588 -38.53 6.77 -22.00
N THR A 589 -39.23 7.62 -21.25
CA THR A 589 -40.37 8.43 -21.71
C THR A 589 -40.13 9.91 -21.44
N ASP A 590 -40.77 10.80 -22.20
CA ASP A 590 -40.65 12.25 -22.01
C ASP A 590 -40.94 12.68 -20.56
N GLU A 591 -41.99 12.12 -19.95
CA GLU A 591 -42.40 12.43 -18.57
C GLU A 591 -41.34 12.00 -17.55
N ASN A 592 -40.78 10.81 -17.70
CA ASN A 592 -39.81 10.30 -16.73
C ASN A 592 -38.45 10.99 -16.88
N LEU A 593 -37.98 11.20 -18.11
CA LEU A 593 -36.72 11.86 -18.41
C LEU A 593 -36.71 13.33 -17.96
N ALA A 594 -37.87 14.00 -17.93
CA ALA A 594 -37.99 15.38 -17.46
C ALA A 594 -37.52 15.58 -16.00
N LYS A 595 -37.56 14.52 -15.17
CA LYS A 595 -37.18 14.53 -13.74
C LYS A 595 -35.69 14.68 -13.47
N TYR A 596 -34.86 14.38 -14.46
CA TYR A 596 -33.40 14.30 -14.33
C TYR A 596 -32.72 15.47 -15.03
N ASP A 597 -31.56 15.87 -14.54
CA ASP A 597 -30.71 16.90 -15.13
C ASP A 597 -29.70 16.29 -16.11
N VAL A 598 -29.29 15.04 -15.86
CA VAL A 598 -28.30 14.32 -16.66
C VAL A 598 -28.65 12.83 -16.79
N LEU A 599 -28.43 12.28 -17.98
CA LEU A 599 -28.62 10.88 -18.30
C LEU A 599 -27.25 10.22 -18.43
N VAL A 600 -27.04 9.11 -17.72
CA VAL A 600 -25.76 8.40 -17.66
C VAL A 600 -25.92 7.02 -18.28
N LEU A 601 -25.17 6.73 -19.33
CA LEU A 601 -25.27 5.49 -20.07
C LEU A 601 -24.30 4.43 -19.55
N ASN A 602 -24.83 3.32 -19.05
CA ASN A 602 -24.11 2.08 -18.78
C ASN A 602 -24.84 0.93 -19.49
N TYR A 603 -24.97 1.04 -20.81
CA TYR A 603 -25.90 0.22 -21.61
C TYR A 603 -25.30 -0.10 -22.98
N ARG A 604 -25.52 -1.32 -23.47
CA ARG A 604 -25.26 -1.73 -24.85
C ARG A 604 -26.34 -2.68 -25.32
N ASP A 605 -27.01 -2.34 -26.40
CA ASP A 605 -27.98 -3.19 -27.06
C ASP A 605 -27.30 -4.45 -27.63
N THR A 606 -27.81 -5.61 -27.25
CA THR A 606 -27.33 -6.90 -27.78
C THR A 606 -28.49 -7.81 -28.11
N ASP A 607 -28.47 -8.57 -29.20
CA ASP A 607 -29.56 -9.47 -29.59
C ASP A 607 -30.02 -10.44 -28.48
N LYS A 608 -29.15 -10.70 -27.50
CA LYS A 608 -29.44 -11.56 -26.32
C LYS A 608 -30.05 -10.81 -25.13
N GLY A 609 -30.26 -9.50 -25.24
CA GLY A 609 -30.79 -8.67 -24.18
C GLY A 609 -32.24 -8.97 -23.84
N ALA A 610 -32.59 -8.82 -22.57
CA ALA A 610 -33.94 -9.07 -22.09
C ALA A 610 -34.94 -8.07 -22.70
N PRO A 611 -36.21 -8.46 -22.95
CA PRO A 611 -37.21 -7.57 -23.57
C PRO A 611 -37.35 -6.20 -22.90
N GLU A 612 -37.21 -6.15 -21.57
CA GLU A 612 -37.27 -4.94 -20.74
C GLU A 612 -36.09 -3.97 -20.95
N THR A 613 -34.98 -4.47 -21.49
CA THR A 613 -33.79 -3.68 -21.78
C THR A 613 -33.78 -3.17 -23.21
N LYS A 614 -34.70 -3.63 -24.08
CA LYS A 614 -34.75 -3.27 -25.50
C LYS A 614 -35.45 -1.94 -25.75
N TRP A 615 -34.72 -0.98 -26.32
CA TRP A 615 -35.27 0.34 -26.60
C TRP A 615 -36.11 0.30 -27.88
N SER A 616 -37.38 0.71 -27.78
CA SER A 616 -38.21 0.99 -28.94
C SER A 616 -37.78 2.30 -29.63
N ASP A 617 -38.24 2.52 -30.85
CA ASP A 617 -37.99 3.79 -31.55
C ASP A 617 -38.55 5.01 -30.79
N ALA A 618 -39.64 4.81 -30.04
CA ALA A 618 -40.17 5.86 -29.15
C ALA A 618 -39.23 6.16 -27.98
N ASN A 619 -38.60 5.14 -27.38
CA ASN A 619 -37.61 5.35 -26.30
C ASN A 619 -36.37 6.07 -26.83
N LYS A 620 -35.90 5.67 -28.02
CA LYS A 620 -34.78 6.27 -28.72
C LYS A 620 -35.02 7.76 -29.01
N GLU A 621 -36.20 8.10 -29.53
CA GLU A 621 -36.59 9.49 -29.78
C GLU A 621 -36.72 10.29 -28.48
N ALA A 622 -37.40 9.76 -27.44
CA ALA A 622 -37.55 10.44 -26.15
C ALA A 622 -36.18 10.75 -25.51
N PHE A 623 -35.25 9.79 -25.55
CA PHE A 623 -33.89 9.95 -25.05
C PHE A 623 -33.13 11.06 -25.78
N LEU A 624 -33.06 11.02 -27.13
CA LEU A 624 -32.34 12.04 -27.89
C LEU A 624 -33.02 13.41 -27.82
N LYS A 625 -34.35 13.47 -27.82
CA LYS A 625 -35.13 14.69 -27.64
C LYS A 625 -34.86 15.35 -26.28
N ALA A 626 -34.77 14.56 -25.20
CA ALA A 626 -34.43 15.08 -23.88
C ALA A 626 -33.07 15.78 -23.85
N VAL A 627 -32.05 15.19 -24.52
CA VAL A 627 -30.71 15.79 -24.61
C VAL A 627 -30.71 16.98 -25.60
N ARG A 628 -31.10 16.73 -26.86
CA ARG A 628 -31.02 17.69 -27.97
C ARG A 628 -31.90 18.92 -27.76
N ASP A 629 -33.17 18.71 -27.41
CA ASP A 629 -34.18 19.77 -27.40
C ASP A 629 -34.46 20.26 -25.97
N GLY A 630 -34.41 19.33 -25.01
CA GLY A 630 -34.61 19.56 -23.58
C GLY A 630 -33.36 20.03 -22.82
N GLY A 631 -32.17 19.94 -23.42
CA GLY A 631 -30.92 20.43 -22.83
C GLY A 631 -30.42 19.62 -21.64
N LYS A 632 -30.91 18.38 -21.46
CA LYS A 632 -30.40 17.49 -20.42
C LYS A 632 -28.95 17.10 -20.72
N GLY A 633 -28.14 16.97 -19.67
CA GLY A 633 -26.78 16.46 -19.80
C GLY A 633 -26.77 15.01 -20.25
N LEU A 634 -25.70 14.60 -20.94
CA LEU A 634 -25.48 13.21 -21.33
C LEU A 634 -24.07 12.76 -20.92
N VAL A 635 -23.97 11.59 -20.31
CA VAL A 635 -22.70 10.93 -19.98
C VAL A 635 -22.64 9.58 -20.69
N SER A 636 -21.63 9.38 -21.53
CA SER A 636 -21.28 8.10 -22.13
C SER A 636 -20.11 7.47 -21.38
N TYR A 637 -20.34 6.29 -20.79
CA TYR A 637 -19.31 5.53 -20.08
C TYR A 637 -18.92 4.25 -20.84
N HIS A 638 -17.62 4.07 -21.05
CA HIS A 638 -16.96 2.91 -21.65
C HIS A 638 -17.75 2.30 -22.83
N PHE A 639 -18.31 1.12 -22.62
CA PHE A 639 -18.93 0.31 -23.67
C PHE A 639 -20.26 0.88 -24.17
N SER A 640 -20.87 1.84 -23.47
CA SER A 640 -22.05 2.55 -23.98
C SER A 640 -21.75 3.32 -25.25
N SER A 641 -20.50 3.74 -25.42
CA SER A 641 -20.05 4.30 -26.68
C SER A 641 -20.04 3.29 -27.82
N SER A 642 -20.29 2.00 -27.60
CA SER A 642 -20.42 0.96 -28.65
C SER A 642 -21.86 0.47 -28.86
N ALA A 643 -22.83 1.11 -28.20
CA ALA A 643 -24.24 0.81 -28.39
C ALA A 643 -24.74 1.27 -29.78
N PHE A 644 -25.71 0.53 -30.28
CA PHE A 644 -26.48 0.69 -31.50
C PHE A 644 -25.61 0.70 -32.75
N THR A 645 -24.66 -0.24 -32.82
CA THR A 645 -23.71 -0.37 -33.94
C THR A 645 -24.22 -1.28 -35.08
N SER A 646 -25.25 -2.10 -34.83
CA SER A 646 -25.84 -3.01 -35.82
C SER A 646 -27.37 -3.16 -35.65
N PRO A 647 -28.20 -2.54 -36.53
CA PRO A 647 -27.81 -1.51 -37.50
C PRO A 647 -27.32 -0.24 -36.79
N ASN A 648 -26.44 0.51 -37.45
CA ASN A 648 -25.86 1.71 -36.88
C ASN A 648 -26.94 2.78 -36.67
N TRP A 649 -27.11 3.26 -35.44
CA TRP A 649 -27.96 4.41 -35.15
C TRP A 649 -27.13 5.70 -35.27
N GLU A 650 -27.12 6.27 -36.48
CA GLU A 650 -26.28 7.42 -36.83
C GLU A 650 -26.51 8.65 -35.94
N GLU A 651 -27.73 8.86 -35.45
CA GLU A 651 -28.01 10.02 -34.60
C GLU A 651 -27.43 9.86 -33.19
N TYR A 652 -27.42 8.64 -32.65
CA TYR A 652 -26.72 8.32 -31.40
C TYR A 652 -25.20 8.47 -31.56
N GLU A 653 -24.69 8.10 -32.74
CA GLU A 653 -23.32 8.35 -33.14
C GLU A 653 -22.94 9.83 -33.11
N LYS A 654 -23.73 10.71 -33.74
CA LYS A 654 -23.51 12.16 -33.69
C LYS A 654 -23.59 12.74 -32.27
N ALA A 655 -24.40 12.15 -31.40
CA ALA A 655 -24.58 12.68 -30.05
C ALA A 655 -23.32 12.56 -29.18
N LEU A 656 -22.60 11.44 -29.23
CA LEU A 656 -21.53 11.13 -28.26
C LEU A 656 -20.23 10.59 -28.84
N GLY A 657 -20.25 10.04 -30.06
CA GLY A 657 -19.10 9.41 -30.70
C GLY A 657 -18.66 8.09 -30.05
N GLY A 658 -17.35 7.86 -30.00
CA GLY A 658 -16.71 6.67 -29.43
C GLY A 658 -16.65 5.47 -30.37
N TRP A 659 -16.76 4.26 -29.84
CA TRP A 659 -16.52 3.04 -30.62
C TRP A 659 -17.61 2.82 -31.67
N ARG A 660 -17.24 2.86 -32.96
CA ARG A 660 -18.11 2.46 -34.11
C ARG A 660 -17.44 1.36 -34.93
N LYS A 661 -17.89 1.12 -36.17
CA LYS A 661 -17.39 0.01 -37.02
C LYS A 661 -15.87 0.01 -37.21
N GLN A 662 -15.22 1.18 -37.15
CA GLN A 662 -13.77 1.35 -37.27
C GLN A 662 -13.00 1.16 -35.96
N GLY A 663 -13.69 1.18 -34.81
CA GLY A 663 -13.06 1.09 -33.49
C GLY A 663 -12.66 -0.35 -33.15
N PHE A 664 -11.59 -0.49 -32.37
CA PHE A 664 -11.15 -1.78 -31.82
C PHE A 664 -10.29 -1.59 -30.57
N HIS A 665 -10.01 -2.67 -29.83
CA HIS A 665 -8.91 -2.74 -28.87
C HIS A 665 -8.08 -4.02 -29.03
N GLY A 666 -6.83 -3.96 -28.58
CA GLY A 666 -6.00 -5.12 -28.24
C GLY A 666 -6.38 -5.73 -26.87
N PRO A 667 -5.69 -6.78 -26.40
CA PRO A 667 -5.91 -7.33 -25.07
C PRO A 667 -5.80 -6.25 -23.97
N PRO A 668 -6.60 -6.36 -22.87
CA PRO A 668 -6.51 -5.41 -21.77
C PRO A 668 -5.10 -5.30 -21.20
N HIS A 669 -4.64 -4.09 -20.94
CA HIS A 669 -3.32 -3.80 -20.37
C HIS A 669 -3.35 -2.46 -19.65
N ALA A 670 -2.37 -2.21 -18.78
CA ALA A 670 -2.20 -0.89 -18.16
C ALA A 670 -1.58 0.08 -19.17
N PHE A 671 -2.03 1.33 -19.18
CA PHE A 671 -1.54 2.38 -20.06
C PHE A 671 -1.57 3.75 -19.38
N LYS A 672 -0.74 4.68 -19.85
CA LYS A 672 -0.70 6.04 -19.32
C LYS A 672 -1.75 6.92 -20.01
N VAL A 673 -2.52 7.66 -19.23
CA VAL A 673 -3.46 8.67 -19.71
C VAL A 673 -2.85 10.05 -19.52
N LYS A 674 -2.90 10.88 -20.55
CA LYS A 674 -2.35 12.23 -20.60
C LYS A 674 -3.46 13.24 -20.87
N LYS A 675 -3.52 14.31 -20.07
CA LYS A 675 -4.41 15.45 -20.32
C LYS A 675 -3.92 16.22 -21.55
N THR A 676 -4.85 16.66 -22.39
CA THR A 676 -4.53 17.55 -23.51
C THR A 676 -4.32 18.99 -23.03
N ASP A 677 -3.87 19.87 -23.91
CA ASP A 677 -3.76 21.30 -23.61
C ASP A 677 -5.14 22.02 -23.60
N ALA A 678 -6.25 21.29 -23.72
CA ALA A 678 -7.58 21.86 -23.71
C ALA A 678 -7.95 22.38 -22.30
N GLU A 679 -8.09 23.70 -22.20
CA GLU A 679 -8.61 24.34 -20.99
C GLU A 679 -10.12 24.07 -20.86
N HIS A 680 -10.49 23.22 -19.90
CA HIS A 680 -11.87 22.89 -19.64
C HIS A 680 -12.13 22.70 -18.14
N PRO A 681 -13.27 23.17 -17.58
CA PRO A 681 -13.56 23.05 -16.16
C PRO A 681 -13.49 21.60 -15.63
N VAL A 682 -13.88 20.62 -16.46
CA VAL A 682 -13.84 19.19 -16.09
C VAL A 682 -12.40 18.74 -15.78
N SER A 683 -11.43 19.16 -16.59
CA SER A 683 -10.01 18.76 -16.50
C SER A 683 -9.16 19.69 -15.61
N ALA A 684 -9.72 20.83 -15.18
CA ALA A 684 -9.01 21.84 -14.40
C ALA A 684 -8.60 21.31 -13.00
N GLY A 685 -7.32 21.40 -12.67
CA GLY A 685 -6.78 20.89 -11.39
C GLY A 685 -6.59 19.37 -11.32
N LEU A 686 -6.98 18.61 -12.34
CA LEU A 686 -6.64 17.19 -12.46
C LEU A 686 -5.18 17.02 -12.94
N PRO A 687 -4.51 15.91 -12.57
CA PRO A 687 -3.13 15.63 -12.97
C PRO A 687 -2.89 15.78 -14.49
N ALA A 688 -1.68 16.18 -14.87
CA ALA A 688 -1.30 16.30 -16.28
C ALA A 688 -1.23 14.93 -16.97
N GLU A 689 -0.85 13.89 -16.23
CA GLU A 689 -0.88 12.50 -16.66
C GLU A 689 -1.06 11.59 -15.44
N PHE A 690 -1.54 10.36 -15.68
CA PHE A 690 -1.65 9.31 -14.67
C PHE A 690 -1.51 7.93 -15.31
N ASP A 691 -1.02 6.97 -14.53
CA ASP A 691 -0.96 5.57 -14.96
C ASP A 691 -2.30 4.90 -14.65
N HIS A 692 -3.01 4.51 -15.70
CA HIS A 692 -4.30 3.84 -15.62
C HIS A 692 -4.09 2.33 -15.52
N VAL A 693 -4.88 1.68 -14.67
CA VAL A 693 -4.81 0.22 -14.44
C VAL A 693 -5.15 -0.59 -15.71
N VAL A 694 -5.11 -1.92 -15.60
CA VAL A 694 -5.44 -2.82 -16.72
C VAL A 694 -6.86 -2.56 -17.22
N ASP A 695 -6.95 -2.11 -18.47
CA ASP A 695 -8.22 -1.73 -19.12
C ASP A 695 -8.12 -1.97 -20.64
N GLU A 696 -9.24 -1.82 -21.35
CA GLU A 696 -9.30 -1.83 -22.79
C GLU A 696 -9.04 -0.43 -23.35
N LEU A 697 -7.81 -0.20 -23.86
CA LEU A 697 -7.53 1.01 -24.63
C LEU A 697 -8.26 0.95 -25.96
N TYR A 698 -9.30 1.77 -26.15
CA TYR A 698 -10.01 1.88 -27.42
C TYR A 698 -9.14 2.62 -28.44
N GLN A 699 -9.07 2.09 -29.66
CA GLN A 699 -8.40 2.68 -30.81
C GLN A 699 -9.41 3.14 -31.86
N ASN A 700 -9.09 4.24 -32.55
CA ASN A 700 -9.90 4.82 -33.63
C ASN A 700 -11.34 5.18 -33.21
N SER A 701 -11.52 5.67 -31.98
CA SER A 701 -12.80 6.24 -31.53
C SER A 701 -13.25 7.37 -32.47
N MET A 702 -14.54 7.38 -32.81
CA MET A 702 -15.13 8.49 -33.55
C MET A 702 -15.30 9.70 -32.61
N LEU A 703 -14.90 10.89 -33.05
CA LEU A 703 -15.16 12.12 -32.31
C LEU A 703 -16.27 12.93 -32.99
N PRO A 704 -17.34 13.33 -32.28
CA PRO A 704 -18.37 14.18 -32.84
C PRO A 704 -17.81 15.51 -33.35
N GLU A 705 -18.52 16.15 -34.27
CA GLU A 705 -18.15 17.48 -34.74
C GLU A 705 -18.11 18.47 -33.56
N GLY A 706 -17.00 19.23 -33.47
CA GLY A 706 -16.79 20.18 -32.38
C GLY A 706 -16.42 19.56 -31.03
N ALA A 707 -16.11 18.26 -30.98
CA ALA A 707 -15.63 17.63 -29.76
C ALA A 707 -14.28 18.19 -29.29
N VAL A 708 -14.16 18.39 -27.98
CA VAL A 708 -12.93 18.79 -27.31
C VAL A 708 -12.40 17.59 -26.54
N VAL A 709 -11.25 17.07 -26.99
CA VAL A 709 -10.56 15.96 -26.32
C VAL A 709 -9.87 16.50 -25.07
N LEU A 710 -10.20 15.94 -23.91
CA LEU A 710 -9.64 16.34 -22.62
C LEU A 710 -8.47 15.45 -22.17
N ALA A 711 -8.46 14.19 -22.60
CA ALA A 711 -7.35 13.27 -22.33
C ALA A 711 -7.18 12.23 -23.44
N THR A 712 -5.93 11.82 -23.65
CA THR A 712 -5.50 10.77 -24.59
C THR A 712 -4.70 9.68 -23.89
N ALA A 713 -4.50 8.54 -24.54
CA ALA A 713 -3.55 7.50 -24.11
C ALA A 713 -2.76 6.98 -25.32
N TYR A 714 -1.45 6.82 -25.16
CA TYR A 714 -0.59 6.36 -26.25
C TYR A 714 -0.77 4.86 -26.51
N SER A 715 -1.22 4.53 -27.72
CA SER A 715 -1.37 3.15 -28.19
C SER A 715 -0.03 2.64 -28.73
N ASP A 716 0.74 2.01 -27.84
CA ASP A 716 2.09 1.52 -28.12
C ASP A 716 2.11 0.46 -29.24
N PRO A 717 2.85 0.69 -30.35
CA PRO A 717 2.92 -0.24 -31.48
C PRO A 717 3.60 -1.57 -31.13
N GLU A 718 4.30 -1.68 -30.00
CA GLU A 718 4.84 -2.95 -29.48
C GLU A 718 3.76 -3.83 -28.83
N LYS A 719 2.57 -3.28 -28.54
CA LYS A 719 1.42 -4.03 -28.01
C LYS A 719 0.56 -4.59 -29.14
N PRO A 720 -0.14 -5.73 -28.93
CA PRO A 720 -1.06 -6.26 -29.93
C PRO A 720 -2.12 -5.22 -30.31
N LYS A 721 -2.23 -4.91 -31.61
CA LYS A 721 -3.10 -3.87 -32.20
C LYS A 721 -2.74 -2.41 -31.82
N GLY A 722 -1.51 -2.14 -31.38
CA GLY A 722 -1.05 -0.77 -31.17
C GLY A 722 -1.05 0.09 -32.44
N THR A 723 -1.55 1.32 -32.36
CA THR A 723 -1.65 2.22 -33.53
C THR A 723 -0.48 3.20 -33.67
N GLY A 724 0.34 3.34 -32.62
CA GLY A 724 1.41 4.35 -32.55
C GLY A 724 0.88 5.77 -32.39
N LYS A 725 -0.35 5.95 -31.89
CA LYS A 725 -1.03 7.24 -31.76
C LYS A 725 -1.51 7.47 -30.33
N ASP A 726 -1.66 8.74 -29.97
CA ASP A 726 -2.45 9.16 -28.81
C ASP A 726 -3.95 9.02 -29.13
N GLU A 727 -4.59 8.00 -28.57
CA GLU A 727 -6.01 7.72 -28.77
C GLU A 727 -6.85 8.53 -27.76
N PRO A 728 -7.97 9.16 -28.18
CA PRO A 728 -8.80 9.94 -27.28
C PRO A 728 -9.53 9.02 -26.29
N VAL A 729 -9.36 9.30 -24.99
CA VAL A 729 -9.99 8.51 -23.92
C VAL A 729 -11.06 9.27 -23.14
N ILE A 730 -11.01 10.61 -23.14
CA ILE A 730 -12.01 11.48 -22.51
C ILE A 730 -12.25 12.69 -23.40
N TRP A 731 -13.50 13.00 -23.72
CA TRP A 731 -13.87 14.19 -24.49
C TRP A 731 -15.22 14.75 -24.06
N VAL A 732 -15.47 15.99 -24.49
CA VAL A 732 -16.77 16.65 -24.36
C VAL A 732 -17.23 17.19 -25.70
N ASN A 733 -18.54 17.28 -25.90
CA ASN A 733 -19.14 17.91 -27.07
C ASN A 733 -20.53 18.48 -26.74
N GLN A 734 -21.12 19.19 -27.70
CA GLN A 734 -22.51 19.61 -27.66
C GLN A 734 -23.34 18.71 -28.57
N TYR A 735 -24.57 18.43 -28.16
CA TYR A 735 -25.57 17.79 -29.00
C TYR A 735 -26.91 18.52 -28.82
N GLY A 736 -27.28 19.33 -29.81
CA GLY A 736 -28.35 20.31 -29.66
C GLY A 736 -28.06 21.27 -28.51
N LYS A 737 -28.96 21.31 -27.51
CA LYS A 737 -28.81 22.10 -26.28
C LYS A 737 -28.12 21.34 -25.14
N GLY A 738 -27.89 20.04 -25.30
CA GLY A 738 -27.34 19.16 -24.26
C GLY A 738 -25.82 19.12 -24.30
N ARG A 739 -25.20 19.17 -23.12
CA ARG A 739 -23.75 18.95 -22.93
C ARG A 739 -23.47 17.46 -22.77
N VAL A 740 -22.51 16.97 -23.54
CA VAL A 740 -22.14 15.56 -23.57
C VAL A 740 -20.72 15.38 -23.04
N PHE A 741 -20.56 14.47 -22.08
CA PHE A 741 -19.27 14.03 -21.56
C PHE A 741 -19.08 12.54 -21.85
N SER A 742 -17.97 12.19 -22.48
CA SER A 742 -17.65 10.82 -22.85
C SER A 742 -16.34 10.39 -22.20
N CYS A 743 -16.36 9.24 -21.53
CA CYS A 743 -15.20 8.60 -20.92
C CYS A 743 -15.17 7.14 -21.35
N VAL A 744 -14.16 6.73 -22.11
CA VAL A 744 -14.01 5.33 -22.52
C VAL A 744 -13.16 4.50 -21.56
N LEU A 745 -12.75 5.06 -20.42
CA LEU A 745 -12.07 4.31 -19.37
C LEU A 745 -13.09 3.57 -18.50
N GLY A 746 -12.68 2.41 -17.98
CA GLY A 746 -13.42 1.61 -17.02
C GLY A 746 -14.12 0.41 -17.64
N HIS A 747 -13.41 -0.54 -18.24
CA HIS A 747 -14.01 -1.78 -18.75
C HIS A 747 -14.76 -2.62 -17.70
N ASP A 748 -14.20 -2.69 -16.50
CA ASP A 748 -14.74 -3.41 -15.36
C ASP A 748 -14.72 -2.57 -14.08
N VAL A 749 -15.13 -3.16 -12.96
CA VAL A 749 -15.13 -2.50 -11.65
C VAL A 749 -13.73 -2.12 -11.18
N ALA A 750 -12.68 -2.84 -11.59
CA ALA A 750 -11.31 -2.51 -11.20
C ALA A 750 -10.82 -1.26 -11.94
N ALA A 751 -11.02 -1.20 -13.26
CA ALA A 751 -10.69 -0.04 -14.09
C ALA A 751 -11.54 1.19 -13.74
N LEU A 752 -12.82 0.99 -13.38
CA LEU A 752 -13.70 2.06 -12.93
C LEU A 752 -13.31 2.62 -11.54
N ASN A 753 -12.76 1.78 -10.66
CA ASN A 753 -12.27 2.20 -9.33
C ASN A 753 -10.82 2.71 -9.35
N ASP A 754 -10.22 2.91 -10.53
CA ASP A 754 -8.98 3.68 -10.63
C ASP A 754 -9.22 5.07 -9.97
N PRO A 755 -8.41 5.46 -8.97
CA PRO A 755 -8.63 6.69 -8.23
C PRO A 755 -8.57 7.94 -9.11
N HIS A 756 -7.97 7.85 -10.29
CA HIS A 756 -7.91 8.94 -11.25
C HIS A 756 -9.19 9.05 -12.09
N VAL A 757 -9.97 7.99 -12.28
CA VAL A 757 -11.19 7.98 -13.11
C VAL A 757 -12.40 8.60 -12.41
N ALA A 758 -12.58 8.35 -11.10
CA ALA A 758 -13.73 8.84 -10.35
C ALA A 758 -13.92 10.37 -10.39
N PRO A 759 -12.86 11.20 -10.24
CA PRO A 759 -12.98 12.65 -10.41
C PRO A 759 -13.45 13.08 -11.80
N TRP A 760 -13.00 12.41 -12.88
CA TRP A 760 -13.45 12.71 -14.24
C TRP A 760 -14.94 12.43 -14.41
N LEU A 761 -15.43 11.29 -13.91
CA LEU A 761 -16.84 10.91 -14.02
C LEU A 761 -17.76 11.86 -13.23
N ARG A 762 -17.41 12.21 -11.99
CA ARG A 762 -18.20 13.16 -11.19
C ARG A 762 -18.24 14.55 -11.83
N ARG A 763 -17.06 15.09 -12.16
CA ARG A 763 -16.95 16.44 -12.75
C ARG A 763 -17.61 16.51 -14.12
N GLY A 764 -17.40 15.50 -14.95
CA GLY A 764 -18.06 15.37 -16.24
C GLY A 764 -19.59 15.31 -16.12
N THR A 765 -20.11 14.58 -15.14
CA THR A 765 -21.55 14.47 -14.88
C THR A 765 -22.17 15.78 -14.41
N ILE A 766 -21.53 16.47 -13.45
CA ILE A 766 -22.00 17.77 -12.96
C ILE A 766 -21.91 18.82 -14.07
N TRP A 767 -20.85 18.79 -14.87
CA TRP A 767 -20.70 19.69 -16.00
C TRP A 767 -21.72 19.43 -17.10
N ALA A 768 -22.00 18.18 -17.43
CA ALA A 768 -23.07 17.83 -18.38
C ALA A 768 -24.41 18.40 -17.89
N ALA A 769 -24.74 18.20 -16.61
CA ALA A 769 -25.97 18.70 -16.01
C ALA A 769 -26.06 20.24 -15.95
N THR A 770 -24.98 20.93 -15.54
CA THR A 770 -25.07 22.33 -15.07
C THR A 770 -24.20 23.32 -15.83
N GLY A 771 -23.18 22.84 -16.56
CA GLY A 771 -22.12 23.65 -17.15
C GLY A 771 -21.04 24.08 -16.15
N LYS A 772 -21.14 23.65 -14.88
CA LYS A 772 -20.18 23.89 -13.80
C LYS A 772 -19.56 22.57 -13.33
N VAL A 773 -18.52 22.62 -12.50
CA VAL A 773 -17.92 21.44 -11.86
C VAL A 773 -18.02 21.55 -10.34
N GLU A 774 -17.75 20.44 -9.65
CA GLU A 774 -17.84 20.31 -8.18
C GLU A 774 -16.92 21.25 -7.39
#